data_AF-A0A2U1LGM1-F1
#
_entry.id   AF-A0A2U1LGM1-F1
#
_cell.length_a   1.000
_cell.length_b   1.000
_cell.length_c   1.000
_cell.angle_alpha   90.00
_cell.angle_beta   90.00
_cell.angle_gamma   90.00
#
_symmetry.space_group_name_H-M   'P 1'
#
loop_
_entity.id
_entity.type
_entity.pdbx_description
1 polymer ?
#
loop_
_entity_poly.entity_id
_entity_poly.type
_entity_poly.pdbx_seq_one_letter_code
_entity_poly.pdbx_strand_id
1 'polypeptide(L)'
;MRNTSLTILFLVLYACFASLSLHGDEEGGGGVLTVVQGKHGTVVKKDDRMSVVSVENGEISSVKISDGKDGFYHLQFITMEPNSLFLPVHLHSDMVFYVQSGNGTLSWVDLRKDDDKLRQVDLRTGDVYRLTTGSFFYIQSSLESDRRKLRINAIFSDSREEIREGSTYGAYSSVRDLVLGFDSAVLQAALNVDKGAIQELKSSERQPPIVHGMGMGMVENLLEVHYRTVMAFMGRMKNGMIDGMIDMNKKKDKKKKDKAYNILDAKHDVENCNGWSLVVTSKQLDAFKDSDFGIFMVNLTKGSMMGPHWNPMTAEIAVVLNGRGMVHVVCPSTLDETECKNSRFRVEEGDVFVVPRYHPMAQISFNNGSFVFMGFTTTQKNNHPQYLVGTASVFQALDKNVMAASLGVSNTTMDKILSAQREAIILQCTSCAEEEERLMEEEIQRQEEAERKREEEDAKKREEERRKKEEEEEAKRQEEAAKREQEEARKKEEEEAKRREEEKRRQEEEEEARKQREEEEAARQEQEAERRQEEEARQQKQQEEAAARRRQQEEEEASREEEAAAARRRQQEEEAARQRQQDDEAARRRQQEEEAARQEQQRQQEEAARRQQQEEEAARQQEARRREEEAARQQRQREEEARRRQQKEEAARGGGSGGRGGGGRRGGGEGEAASREEEEMAQRQREAEEAARGRGRGGESYEE
;
A
#
# COMPACT_ATOMS: atom_id res chain seq x y z
N MET A 1 45.90 23.49 -12.43
CA MET A 1 44.80 23.45 -13.42
C MET A 1 44.66 22.14 -14.22
N ARG A 2 45.57 21.15 -14.12
CA ARG A 2 45.40 19.85 -14.82
C ARG A 2 44.72 18.73 -14.01
N ASN A 3 44.70 18.81 -12.68
CA ASN A 3 44.08 17.77 -11.84
C ASN A 3 42.58 17.96 -11.59
N THR A 4 42.04 19.18 -11.66
CA THR A 4 40.60 19.43 -11.49
C THR A 4 39.77 19.01 -12.70
N SER A 5 40.37 18.99 -13.89
CA SER A 5 39.69 18.58 -15.12
C SER A 5 39.55 17.06 -15.24
N LEU A 6 40.45 16.28 -14.61
CA LEU A 6 40.41 14.82 -14.62
C LEU A 6 39.34 14.27 -13.65
N THR A 7 39.14 14.91 -12.51
CA THR A 7 38.09 14.54 -11.53
C THR A 7 36.68 14.85 -12.04
N ILE A 8 36.50 15.95 -12.77
CA ILE A 8 35.21 16.28 -13.40
C ILE A 8 34.90 15.29 -14.53
N LEU A 9 35.91 14.87 -15.32
CA LEU A 9 35.72 13.86 -16.36
C LEU A 9 35.36 12.49 -15.77
N PHE A 10 35.96 12.10 -14.63
CA PHE A 10 35.62 10.87 -13.92
C PHE A 10 34.21 10.91 -13.30
N LEU A 11 33.77 12.04 -12.75
CA LEU A 11 32.41 12.18 -12.21
C LEU A 11 31.34 12.18 -13.29
N VAL A 12 31.60 12.78 -14.46
CA VAL A 12 30.68 12.75 -15.61
C VAL A 12 30.63 11.36 -16.25
N LEU A 13 31.76 10.64 -16.33
CA LEU A 13 31.79 9.24 -16.79
C LEU A 13 31.11 8.30 -15.80
N TYR A 14 31.22 8.52 -14.49
CA TYR A 14 30.50 7.73 -13.49
C TYR A 14 28.99 7.99 -13.50
N ALA A 15 28.56 9.24 -13.74
CA ALA A 15 27.15 9.58 -13.94
C ALA A 15 26.59 8.99 -15.25
N CYS A 16 27.40 8.93 -16.32
CA CYS A 16 27.01 8.26 -17.57
C CYS A 16 26.98 6.73 -17.43
N PHE A 17 27.92 6.11 -16.69
CA PHE A 17 27.89 4.66 -16.41
C PHE A 17 26.76 4.28 -15.45
N ALA A 18 26.41 5.12 -14.48
CA ALA A 18 25.21 4.90 -13.65
C ALA A 18 23.91 5.03 -14.46
N SER A 19 23.92 5.79 -15.57
CA SER A 19 22.79 5.92 -16.50
C SER A 19 22.76 4.84 -17.59
N LEU A 20 23.89 4.18 -17.87
CA LEU A 20 24.01 3.11 -18.88
C LEU A 20 24.04 1.68 -18.30
N SER A 21 24.15 1.52 -16.98
CA SER A 21 24.05 0.21 -16.31
C SER A 21 22.62 -0.24 -15.97
N LEU A 22 21.59 0.40 -16.56
CA LEU A 22 20.19 -0.04 -16.49
C LEU A 22 19.70 -0.74 -17.77
N HIS A 23 20.60 -1.24 -18.61
CA HIS A 23 20.28 -2.15 -19.73
C HIS A 23 21.18 -3.39 -19.65
N GLY A 24 21.04 -4.13 -18.55
CA GLY A 24 21.45 -5.53 -18.48
C GLY A 24 20.20 -6.40 -18.66
N ASP A 25 20.14 -7.13 -19.76
CA ASP A 25 19.22 -8.25 -19.96
C ASP A 25 19.42 -9.27 -18.82
N GLU A 26 18.55 -9.23 -17.82
CA GLU A 26 18.34 -10.35 -16.90
C GLU A 26 16.86 -10.75 -16.93
N GLU A 27 16.59 -11.83 -17.67
CA GLU A 27 15.38 -12.63 -17.54
C GLU A 27 15.25 -13.14 -16.10
N GLY A 28 14.44 -12.45 -15.29
CA GLY A 28 14.19 -12.85 -13.91
C GLY A 28 13.30 -11.85 -13.21
N GLY A 29 11.99 -11.98 -13.38
CA GLY A 29 10.99 -11.14 -12.73
C GLY A 29 11.15 -11.12 -11.20
N GLY A 30 11.63 -9.98 -10.70
CA GLY A 30 11.85 -9.74 -9.28
C GLY A 30 12.02 -8.25 -8.99
N GLY A 31 11.25 -7.39 -9.66
CA GLY A 31 11.18 -5.97 -9.30
C GLY A 31 10.46 -5.81 -7.97
N VAL A 32 11.08 -5.14 -7.00
CA VAL A 32 10.45 -4.77 -5.72
C VAL A 32 9.25 -3.87 -6.02
N LEU A 33 8.05 -4.35 -5.70
CA LEU A 33 6.79 -3.64 -5.88
C LEU A 33 6.82 -2.35 -5.04
N THR A 34 7.08 -1.22 -5.69
CA THR A 34 7.12 0.09 -5.02
C THR A 34 5.70 0.45 -4.62
N VAL A 35 5.46 0.40 -3.32
CA VAL A 35 4.17 0.74 -2.74
C VAL A 35 3.95 2.25 -2.90
N VAL A 36 2.96 2.65 -3.70
CA VAL A 36 2.57 4.06 -3.80
C VAL A 36 1.82 4.41 -2.51
N GLN A 37 2.49 5.13 -1.61
CA GLN A 37 1.87 5.59 -0.37
C GLN A 37 0.72 6.56 -0.70
N GLY A 38 -0.46 6.22 -0.18
CA GLY A 38 -1.70 6.96 -0.37
C GLY A 38 -1.67 8.27 0.40
N LYS A 39 -1.02 9.30 -0.14
CA LYS A 39 -1.07 10.66 0.44
C LYS A 39 -2.17 11.46 -0.26
N HIS A 40 -3.23 11.78 0.48
CA HIS A 40 -4.25 12.82 0.21
C HIS A 40 -4.63 13.04 -1.26
N GLY A 41 -4.98 11.97 -1.99
CA GLY A 41 -5.21 12.01 -3.44
C GLY A 41 -4.00 11.48 -4.20
N THR A 42 -4.01 10.18 -4.48
CA THR A 42 -2.91 9.50 -5.17
C THR A 42 -3.32 9.13 -6.57
N VAL A 43 -2.46 9.38 -7.54
CA VAL A 43 -2.65 9.00 -8.94
C VAL A 43 -1.49 8.12 -9.37
N VAL A 44 -1.80 7.02 -10.05
CA VAL A 44 -0.84 6.20 -10.78
C VAL A 44 -1.20 6.28 -12.25
N LYS A 45 -0.31 6.85 -13.06
CA LYS A 45 -0.52 6.97 -14.49
C LYS A 45 -0.50 5.61 -15.16
N LYS A 46 -1.24 5.47 -16.26
CA LYS A 46 -1.27 4.22 -17.03
C LYS A 46 0.13 3.69 -17.39
N ASP A 47 1.02 4.58 -17.78
CA ASP A 47 2.37 4.23 -18.24
C ASP A 47 3.34 3.94 -17.07
N ASP A 48 2.98 4.36 -15.85
CA ASP A 48 3.75 4.10 -14.63
C ASP A 48 3.40 2.75 -13.97
N ARG A 49 2.44 2.00 -14.54
CA ARG A 49 2.03 0.69 -14.02
C ARG A 49 3.14 -0.33 -14.23
N MET A 50 3.32 -1.22 -13.25
CA MET A 50 4.32 -2.28 -13.36
C MET A 50 3.86 -3.33 -14.37
N SER A 51 4.66 -3.57 -15.42
CA SER A 51 4.41 -4.68 -16.35
C SER A 51 4.71 -6.02 -15.66
N VAL A 52 3.71 -6.91 -15.61
CA VAL A 52 3.82 -8.27 -15.05
C VAL A 52 3.98 -9.30 -16.17
N VAL A 53 3.24 -9.12 -17.26
CA VAL A 53 3.31 -9.95 -18.46
C VAL A 53 3.22 -9.03 -19.67
N SER A 54 4.09 -9.23 -20.65
CA SER A 54 4.00 -8.58 -21.96
C SER A 54 4.40 -9.56 -23.04
N VAL A 55 3.41 -10.06 -23.79
CA VAL A 55 3.58 -11.08 -24.83
C VAL A 55 2.70 -10.75 -26.04
N GLU A 56 2.96 -11.39 -27.18
CA GLU A 56 2.21 -11.11 -28.43
C GLU A 56 0.69 -11.26 -28.28
N ASN A 57 0.23 -12.20 -27.44
CA ASN A 57 -1.18 -12.51 -27.26
C ASN A 57 -1.87 -11.71 -26.14
N GLY A 58 -1.15 -10.85 -25.41
CA GLY A 58 -1.72 -10.04 -24.34
C GLY A 58 -0.70 -9.44 -23.38
N GLU A 59 -1.21 -8.58 -22.49
CA GLU A 59 -0.44 -7.89 -21.46
C GLU A 59 -1.16 -7.96 -20.10
N ILE A 60 -0.38 -7.97 -19.02
CA ILE A 60 -0.87 -7.80 -17.67
C ILE A 60 0.00 -6.72 -17.01
N SER A 61 -0.61 -5.64 -16.56
CA SER A 61 0.05 -4.63 -15.73
C SER A 61 -0.57 -4.58 -14.34
N SER A 62 0.18 -4.08 -13.35
CA SER A 62 -0.20 -4.09 -11.95
C SER A 62 0.07 -2.74 -11.26
N VAL A 63 -0.75 -2.45 -10.25
CA VAL A 63 -0.56 -1.35 -9.30
C VAL A 63 -0.76 -1.86 -7.88
N LYS A 64 0.14 -1.49 -6.96
CA LYS A 64 -0.07 -1.63 -5.51
C LYS A 64 -0.31 -0.26 -4.89
N ILE A 65 -1.50 -0.07 -4.32
CA ILE A 65 -1.94 1.24 -3.84
C ILE A 65 -2.47 1.18 -2.42
N SER A 66 -2.21 2.22 -1.62
CA SER A 66 -2.74 2.35 -0.26
C SER A 66 -4.10 3.05 -0.25
N ASP A 67 -4.99 2.69 0.69
CA ASP A 67 -6.21 3.46 0.97
C ASP A 67 -6.00 4.72 1.82
N GLY A 68 -4.76 5.06 2.16
CA GLY A 68 -4.43 6.19 3.04
C GLY A 68 -4.63 5.89 4.53
N LYS A 69 -4.82 4.62 4.91
CA LYS A 69 -4.78 4.16 6.29
C LYS A 69 -3.75 3.03 6.45
N ASP A 70 -4.22 1.80 6.68
CA ASP A 70 -3.39 0.61 6.91
C ASP A 70 -3.55 -0.42 5.77
N GLY A 71 -4.44 -0.16 4.81
CA GLY A 71 -4.76 -1.10 3.73
C GLY A 71 -3.91 -0.84 2.49
N PHE A 72 -3.42 -1.92 1.89
CA PHE A 72 -2.83 -1.90 0.55
C PHE A 72 -3.59 -2.87 -0.35
N TYR A 73 -3.78 -2.48 -1.59
CA TYR A 73 -4.58 -3.21 -2.55
C TYR A 73 -3.78 -3.42 -3.82
N HIS A 74 -3.88 -4.63 -4.35
CA HIS A 74 -3.25 -4.99 -5.60
C HIS A 74 -4.31 -4.97 -6.70
N LEU A 75 -4.06 -4.17 -7.74
CA LEU A 75 -4.88 -4.10 -8.94
C LEU A 75 -4.11 -4.72 -10.09
N GLN A 76 -4.80 -5.49 -10.94
CA GLN A 76 -4.26 -5.92 -12.22
C GLN A 76 -5.17 -5.51 -13.37
N PHE A 77 -4.52 -5.19 -14.49
CA PHE A 77 -5.14 -4.81 -15.74
C PHE A 77 -4.74 -5.85 -16.77
N ILE A 78 -5.69 -6.71 -17.14
CA ILE A 78 -5.46 -7.84 -18.05
C ILE A 78 -6.03 -7.45 -19.42
N THR A 79 -5.17 -7.38 -20.44
CA THR A 79 -5.56 -7.19 -21.83
C THR A 79 -5.21 -8.45 -22.61
N MET A 80 -6.20 -9.03 -23.27
CA MET A 80 -6.07 -10.24 -24.08
C MET A 80 -6.43 -9.95 -25.54
N GLU A 81 -5.57 -10.38 -26.47
CA GLU A 81 -5.87 -10.32 -27.90
C GLU A 81 -7.05 -11.22 -28.26
N PRO A 82 -7.80 -10.93 -29.34
CA PRO A 82 -8.87 -11.81 -29.80
C PRO A 82 -8.32 -13.22 -30.09
N ASN A 83 -9.09 -14.25 -29.72
CA ASN A 83 -8.64 -15.64 -29.78
C ASN A 83 -7.33 -15.89 -29.01
N SER A 84 -7.31 -15.55 -27.73
CA SER A 84 -6.21 -15.87 -26.82
C SER A 84 -6.70 -16.63 -25.59
N LEU A 85 -5.79 -17.29 -24.89
CA LEU A 85 -6.04 -18.07 -23.68
C LEU A 85 -5.09 -17.62 -22.58
N PHE A 86 -5.65 -17.11 -21.49
CA PHE A 86 -4.92 -16.97 -20.23
C PHE A 86 -4.88 -18.34 -19.57
N LEU A 87 -3.70 -18.94 -19.49
CA LEU A 87 -3.47 -20.27 -18.97
C LEU A 87 -3.94 -20.44 -17.51
N PRO A 88 -4.24 -21.67 -17.08
CA PRO A 88 -4.74 -21.93 -15.74
C PRO A 88 -3.78 -21.46 -14.63
N VAL A 89 -4.35 -20.77 -13.65
CA VAL A 89 -3.65 -20.29 -12.45
C VAL A 89 -4.44 -20.61 -11.18
N HIS A 90 -3.73 -20.80 -10.08
CA HIS A 90 -4.28 -20.97 -8.73
C HIS A 90 -4.34 -19.62 -8.02
N LEU A 91 -5.53 -19.21 -7.63
CA LEU A 91 -5.80 -17.91 -7.04
C LEU A 91 -5.47 -17.89 -5.54
N HIS A 92 -4.63 -16.95 -5.09
CA HIS A 92 -4.21 -16.86 -3.69
C HIS A 92 -5.13 -15.97 -2.83
N SER A 93 -5.78 -14.99 -3.44
CA SER A 93 -6.67 -14.03 -2.78
C SER A 93 -7.98 -13.87 -3.56
N ASP A 94 -9.06 -13.39 -2.93
CA ASP A 94 -10.28 -13.15 -3.69
C ASP A 94 -10.03 -12.12 -4.77
N MET A 95 -10.54 -12.39 -5.97
CA MET A 95 -10.44 -11.51 -7.12
C MET A 95 -11.83 -10.96 -7.43
N VAL A 96 -11.99 -9.65 -7.36
CA VAL A 96 -13.18 -8.95 -7.86
C VAL A 96 -12.79 -8.21 -9.13
N PHE A 97 -13.53 -8.39 -10.21
CA PHE A 97 -13.17 -7.79 -11.49
C PHE A 97 -14.34 -7.24 -12.27
N TYR A 98 -14.02 -6.29 -13.15
CA TYR A 98 -14.90 -5.63 -14.09
C TYR A 98 -14.37 -5.83 -15.52
N VAL A 99 -15.25 -6.22 -16.44
CA VAL A 99 -14.93 -6.39 -17.86
C VAL A 99 -15.13 -5.05 -18.59
N GLN A 100 -14.02 -4.37 -18.88
CA GLN A 100 -14.02 -3.06 -19.54
C GLN A 100 -14.38 -3.11 -21.03
N SER A 101 -13.92 -4.13 -21.75
CA SER A 101 -14.22 -4.29 -23.18
C SER A 101 -14.07 -5.73 -23.63
N GLY A 102 -14.66 -6.07 -24.78
CA GLY A 102 -14.54 -7.38 -25.40
C GLY A 102 -15.43 -8.43 -24.75
N ASN A 103 -15.30 -9.66 -25.28
CA ASN A 103 -16.05 -10.84 -24.86
C ASN A 103 -15.07 -11.98 -24.57
N GLY A 104 -15.51 -12.90 -23.73
CA GLY A 104 -14.74 -14.10 -23.43
C GLY A 104 -15.52 -15.10 -22.61
N THR A 105 -14.81 -16.09 -22.11
CA THR A 105 -15.33 -17.11 -21.21
C THR A 105 -14.38 -17.23 -20.04
N LEU A 106 -14.92 -17.09 -18.83
CA LEU A 106 -14.21 -17.43 -17.61
C LEU A 106 -14.66 -18.82 -17.15
N SER A 107 -13.68 -19.65 -16.84
CA SER A 107 -13.90 -21.00 -16.37
C SER A 107 -13.07 -21.24 -15.12
N TRP A 108 -13.66 -21.84 -14.09
CA TRP A 108 -13.01 -22.03 -12.79
C TRP A 108 -13.53 -23.24 -12.03
N VAL A 109 -12.74 -23.70 -11.08
CA VAL A 109 -13.12 -24.68 -10.06
C VAL A 109 -12.87 -24.09 -8.68
N ASP A 110 -13.87 -24.19 -7.81
CA ASP A 110 -13.78 -23.76 -6.40
C ASP A 110 -13.52 -24.97 -5.50
N LEU A 111 -12.27 -25.15 -5.09
CA LEU A 111 -11.81 -26.30 -4.30
C LEU A 111 -12.26 -26.25 -2.83
N ARG A 112 -12.93 -25.18 -2.39
CA ARG A 112 -13.50 -25.07 -1.05
C ARG A 112 -14.92 -25.64 -0.97
N LYS A 113 -15.58 -25.89 -2.11
CA LYS A 113 -16.91 -26.48 -2.16
C LYS A 113 -16.81 -27.95 -2.51
N ASP A 114 -17.54 -28.79 -1.76
CA ASP A 114 -17.55 -30.27 -1.92
C ASP A 114 -18.17 -30.79 -3.23
N ASP A 115 -18.38 -29.92 -4.24
CA ASP A 115 -18.91 -30.31 -5.54
C ASP A 115 -17.82 -30.55 -6.59
N ASP A 116 -16.62 -29.96 -6.45
CA ASP A 116 -15.48 -30.17 -7.33
C ASP A 116 -15.87 -30.08 -8.82
N LYS A 117 -16.70 -29.08 -9.18
CA LYS A 117 -17.21 -28.91 -10.54
C LYS A 117 -16.54 -27.77 -11.27
N LEU A 118 -16.18 -28.03 -12.53
CA LEU A 118 -15.87 -26.97 -13.49
C LEU A 118 -17.12 -26.12 -13.72
N ARG A 119 -16.98 -24.83 -13.42
CA ARG A 119 -17.98 -23.80 -13.65
C ARG A 119 -17.50 -22.88 -14.76
N GLN A 120 -18.46 -22.30 -15.46
CA GLN A 120 -18.19 -21.46 -16.63
C GLN A 120 -19.21 -20.33 -16.68
N VAL A 121 -18.72 -19.13 -17.01
CA VAL A 121 -19.52 -17.94 -17.23
C VAL A 121 -19.03 -17.24 -18.49
N ASP A 122 -19.98 -16.88 -19.36
CA ASP A 122 -19.68 -16.05 -20.52
C ASP A 122 -19.53 -14.61 -20.04
N LEU A 123 -18.42 -13.97 -20.42
CA LEU A 123 -18.06 -12.60 -20.10
C LEU A 123 -18.37 -11.68 -21.28
N ARG A 124 -18.96 -10.53 -20.98
CA ARG A 124 -19.14 -9.41 -21.91
C ARG A 124 -18.80 -8.09 -21.23
N THR A 125 -18.62 -7.06 -22.05
CA THR A 125 -18.43 -5.67 -21.58
C THR A 125 -19.51 -5.28 -20.56
N GLY A 126 -19.09 -4.72 -19.43
CA GLY A 126 -19.96 -4.35 -18.33
C GLY A 126 -20.09 -5.40 -17.22
N ASP A 127 -19.63 -6.64 -17.45
CA ASP A 127 -19.77 -7.70 -16.46
C ASP A 127 -18.86 -7.49 -15.25
N VAL A 128 -19.43 -7.78 -14.08
CA VAL A 128 -18.79 -7.79 -12.77
C VAL A 128 -18.88 -9.21 -12.22
N TYR A 129 -17.76 -9.71 -11.70
CA TYR A 129 -17.70 -11.03 -11.09
C TYR A 129 -16.69 -11.12 -9.95
N ARG A 130 -16.82 -12.17 -9.14
CA ARG A 130 -15.89 -12.52 -8.06
C ARG A 130 -15.45 -13.97 -8.21
N LEU A 131 -14.14 -14.19 -8.13
CA LEU A 131 -13.54 -15.49 -7.84
C LEU A 131 -13.03 -15.49 -6.41
N THR A 132 -13.13 -16.64 -5.74
CA THR A 132 -12.67 -16.74 -4.35
C THR A 132 -11.30 -17.39 -4.26
N THR A 133 -10.52 -17.03 -3.25
CA THR A 133 -9.24 -17.65 -2.91
C THR A 133 -9.32 -19.19 -2.93
N GLY A 134 -8.27 -19.83 -3.42
CA GLY A 134 -8.16 -21.27 -3.62
C GLY A 134 -8.79 -21.79 -4.92
N SER A 135 -9.36 -20.92 -5.75
CA SER A 135 -9.92 -21.32 -7.05
C SER A 135 -8.82 -21.49 -8.10
N PHE A 136 -8.96 -22.51 -8.95
CA PHE A 136 -8.21 -22.56 -10.21
C PHE A 136 -9.07 -21.95 -11.31
N PHE A 137 -8.52 -21.02 -12.09
CA PHE A 137 -9.26 -20.40 -13.20
C PHE A 137 -8.39 -20.15 -14.43
N TYR A 138 -9.06 -19.96 -15.56
CA TYR A 138 -8.48 -19.55 -16.83
C TYR A 138 -9.51 -18.72 -17.60
N ILE A 139 -9.04 -17.93 -18.56
CA ILE A 139 -9.89 -17.03 -19.34
C ILE A 139 -9.60 -17.25 -20.81
N GLN A 140 -10.64 -17.37 -21.62
CA GLN A 140 -10.53 -17.42 -23.08
C GLN A 140 -11.15 -16.16 -23.68
N SER A 141 -10.41 -15.45 -24.51
CA SER A 141 -10.93 -14.32 -25.28
C SER A 141 -11.62 -14.82 -26.54
N SER A 142 -12.83 -14.30 -26.81
CA SER A 142 -13.61 -14.65 -28.00
C SER A 142 -13.04 -14.01 -29.26
N LEU A 143 -13.16 -14.71 -30.40
CA LEU A 143 -12.87 -14.15 -31.72
C LEU A 143 -14.14 -13.56 -32.34
N GLU A 144 -14.45 -12.33 -31.97
CA GLU A 144 -15.60 -11.61 -32.52
C GLU A 144 -15.25 -10.92 -33.86
N SER A 145 -16.28 -10.62 -34.66
CA SER A 145 -16.11 -9.94 -35.95
C SER A 145 -15.47 -8.55 -35.84
N ASP A 146 -15.72 -7.86 -34.74
CA ASP A 146 -15.15 -6.55 -34.43
C ASP A 146 -13.74 -6.61 -33.83
N ARG A 147 -13.22 -7.83 -33.58
CA ARG A 147 -11.88 -8.10 -33.03
C ARG A 147 -11.55 -7.25 -31.80
N ARG A 148 -12.53 -6.96 -30.95
CA ARG A 148 -12.30 -6.21 -29.71
C ARG A 148 -11.47 -7.04 -28.73
N LYS A 149 -10.40 -6.43 -28.20
CA LYS A 149 -9.59 -7.02 -27.12
C LYS A 149 -10.43 -7.18 -25.85
N LEU A 150 -10.24 -8.31 -25.16
CA LEU A 150 -10.83 -8.52 -23.84
C LEU A 150 -9.99 -7.76 -22.81
N ARG A 151 -10.59 -6.78 -22.12
CA ARG A 151 -9.93 -5.98 -21.07
C ARG A 151 -10.64 -6.17 -19.74
N ILE A 152 -9.88 -6.52 -18.71
CA ILE A 152 -10.39 -6.79 -17.37
C ILE A 152 -9.60 -5.96 -16.35
N ASN A 153 -10.33 -5.22 -15.51
CA ASN A 153 -9.78 -4.51 -14.36
C ASN A 153 -10.12 -5.31 -13.10
N ALA A 154 -9.11 -5.77 -12.38
CA ALA A 154 -9.27 -6.65 -11.22
C ALA A 154 -8.62 -6.06 -9.97
N ILE A 155 -9.25 -6.23 -8.81
CA ILE A 155 -8.68 -5.99 -7.49
C ILE A 155 -8.61 -7.30 -6.73
N PHE A 156 -7.55 -7.45 -5.94
CA PHE A 156 -7.30 -8.62 -5.11
C PHE A 156 -7.40 -8.27 -3.63
N SER A 157 -8.10 -9.10 -2.85
CA SER A 157 -8.18 -8.97 -1.39
C SER A 157 -6.88 -9.49 -0.78
N ASP A 158 -5.88 -8.65 -0.66
CA ASP A 158 -4.66 -9.04 0.02
C ASP A 158 -4.94 -9.05 1.53
N SER A 159 -4.56 -10.12 2.24
CA SER A 159 -4.85 -10.22 3.67
C SER A 159 -4.08 -9.11 4.39
N ARG A 160 -4.70 -8.41 5.34
CA ARG A 160 -4.03 -7.35 6.14
C ARG A 160 -2.70 -7.82 6.76
N GLU A 161 -2.52 -9.13 6.89
CA GLU A 161 -1.36 -9.82 7.43
C GLU A 161 -0.27 -10.05 6.36
N GLU A 162 -0.60 -10.53 5.14
CA GLU A 162 0.37 -10.72 4.03
C GLU A 162 1.01 -9.39 3.58
N ILE A 163 0.24 -8.31 3.67
CA ILE A 163 0.69 -6.95 3.36
C ILE A 163 1.70 -6.42 4.39
N ARG A 164 1.56 -6.80 5.68
CA ARG A 164 2.47 -6.39 6.77
C ARG A 164 3.81 -7.12 6.71
N GLU A 165 3.83 -8.35 6.20
CA GLU A 165 5.02 -9.21 6.19
C GLU A 165 5.83 -9.13 4.88
N GLY A 166 5.44 -8.30 3.92
CA GLY A 166 6.16 -8.18 2.65
C GLY A 166 6.09 -9.46 1.82
N SER A 167 4.98 -10.20 1.93
CA SER A 167 4.71 -11.38 1.12
C SER A 167 4.94 -11.07 -0.36
N THR A 168 5.85 -11.82 -0.98
CA THR A 168 6.23 -11.74 -2.39
C THR A 168 5.34 -12.64 -3.27
N TYR A 169 4.34 -13.30 -2.69
CA TYR A 169 3.44 -14.16 -3.44
C TYR A 169 2.54 -13.29 -4.32
N GLY A 170 2.66 -13.44 -5.65
CA GLY A 170 1.79 -12.75 -6.60
C GLY A 170 0.32 -13.13 -6.40
N ALA A 171 -0.60 -12.44 -7.10
CA ALA A 171 -2.04 -12.67 -7.00
C ALA A 171 -2.48 -14.13 -7.23
N TYR A 172 -1.69 -14.88 -7.98
CA TYR A 172 -1.92 -16.27 -8.31
C TYR A 172 -0.61 -16.97 -8.72
N SER A 173 -0.58 -18.30 -8.65
CA SER A 173 0.52 -19.15 -9.16
C SER A 173 0.10 -19.88 -10.42
N SER A 174 1.02 -20.06 -11.38
CA SER A 174 0.75 -20.94 -12.52
C SER A 174 0.71 -22.41 -12.06
N VAL A 175 -0.12 -23.23 -12.70
CA VAL A 175 -0.13 -24.68 -12.37
C VAL A 175 1.24 -25.32 -12.61
N ARG A 176 1.96 -24.85 -13.63
CA ARG A 176 3.32 -25.32 -13.92
C ARG A 176 4.24 -25.10 -12.73
N ASP A 177 4.23 -23.91 -12.12
CA ASP A 177 5.11 -23.59 -10.99
C ASP A 177 4.73 -24.41 -9.75
N LEU A 178 3.42 -24.66 -9.53
CA LEU A 178 2.94 -25.53 -8.45
C LEU A 178 3.36 -27.00 -8.60
N VAL A 179 3.39 -27.52 -9.83
CA VAL A 179 3.72 -28.92 -10.11
C VAL A 179 5.23 -29.13 -10.21
N LEU A 180 5.95 -28.26 -10.92
CA LEU A 180 7.38 -28.45 -11.20
C LEU A 180 8.30 -28.11 -10.03
N GLY A 181 7.78 -27.54 -8.94
CA GLY A 181 8.52 -27.38 -7.69
C GLY A 181 8.90 -28.71 -7.02
N PHE A 182 8.23 -29.82 -7.36
CA PHE A 182 8.52 -31.14 -6.77
C PHE A 182 9.66 -31.89 -7.49
N ASP A 183 10.38 -32.70 -6.72
CA ASP A 183 11.41 -33.59 -7.24
C ASP A 183 10.83 -34.65 -8.18
N SER A 184 11.65 -35.11 -9.14
CA SER A 184 11.19 -36.05 -10.17
C SER A 184 10.70 -37.37 -9.59
N ALA A 185 11.31 -37.85 -8.50
CA ALA A 185 10.88 -39.07 -7.81
C ALA A 185 9.51 -38.89 -7.15
N VAL A 186 9.25 -37.72 -6.56
CA VAL A 186 7.95 -37.38 -5.96
C VAL A 186 6.87 -37.30 -7.03
N LEU A 187 7.13 -36.58 -8.13
CA LEU A 187 6.18 -36.48 -9.24
C LEU A 187 5.90 -37.84 -9.88
N GLN A 188 6.93 -38.67 -10.08
CA GLN A 188 6.77 -40.01 -10.62
C GLN A 188 5.87 -40.86 -9.74
N ALA A 189 6.11 -40.86 -8.42
CA ALA A 189 5.33 -41.62 -7.46
C ALA A 189 3.89 -41.08 -7.31
N ALA A 190 3.72 -39.77 -7.23
CA ALA A 190 2.42 -39.12 -7.01
C ALA A 190 1.51 -39.22 -8.24
N LEU A 191 2.04 -39.02 -9.44
CA LEU A 191 1.27 -39.10 -10.69
C LEU A 191 1.18 -40.54 -11.22
N ASN A 192 1.97 -41.47 -10.67
CA ASN A 192 2.06 -42.86 -11.11
C ASN A 192 2.36 -42.98 -12.62
N VAL A 193 3.36 -42.23 -13.09
CA VAL A 193 3.81 -42.20 -14.49
C VAL A 193 5.25 -42.70 -14.61
N ASP A 194 5.70 -42.98 -15.83
CA ASP A 194 7.09 -43.40 -16.06
C ASP A 194 8.07 -42.20 -16.01
N LYS A 195 9.36 -42.53 -15.89
CA LYS A 195 10.43 -41.53 -15.81
C LYS A 195 10.53 -40.65 -17.06
N GLY A 196 10.22 -41.19 -18.24
CA GLY A 196 10.24 -40.46 -19.51
C GLY A 196 9.20 -39.34 -19.52
N ALA A 197 7.97 -39.62 -19.07
CA ALA A 197 6.92 -38.62 -18.95
C ALA A 197 7.31 -37.46 -18.00
N ILE A 198 7.94 -37.76 -16.86
CA ILE A 198 8.44 -36.72 -15.94
C ILE A 198 9.60 -35.93 -16.55
N GLN A 199 10.48 -36.59 -17.31
CA GLN A 199 11.58 -35.94 -17.99
C GLN A 199 11.08 -34.97 -19.07
N GLU A 200 10.08 -35.36 -19.86
CA GLU A 200 9.41 -34.50 -20.83
C GLU A 200 8.73 -33.31 -20.12
N LEU A 201 7.97 -33.57 -19.05
CA LEU A 201 7.29 -32.53 -18.28
C LEU A 201 8.29 -31.47 -17.76
N LYS A 202 9.44 -31.90 -17.23
CA LYS A 202 10.49 -30.99 -16.72
C LYS A 202 11.32 -30.30 -17.79
N SER A 203 11.52 -30.94 -18.94
CA SER A 203 12.31 -30.37 -20.05
C SER A 203 11.50 -29.51 -21.01
N SER A 204 10.16 -29.56 -20.92
CA SER A 204 9.26 -28.74 -21.73
C SER A 204 9.52 -27.24 -21.53
N GLU A 205 9.42 -26.47 -22.62
CA GLU A 205 9.60 -25.01 -22.61
C GLU A 205 8.49 -24.32 -21.79
N ARG A 206 8.87 -23.29 -21.02
CA ARG A 206 7.91 -22.51 -20.24
C ARG A 206 7.04 -21.69 -21.19
N GLN A 207 5.75 -22.01 -21.21
CA GLN A 207 4.77 -21.24 -21.98
C GLN A 207 4.48 -19.90 -21.28
N PRO A 208 4.27 -18.81 -22.03
CA PRO A 208 3.87 -17.54 -21.46
C PRO A 208 2.47 -17.65 -20.82
N PRO A 209 2.13 -16.82 -19.83
CA PRO A 209 0.82 -16.88 -19.16
C PRO A 209 -0.37 -16.69 -20.12
N ILE A 210 -0.19 -15.89 -21.18
CA ILE A 210 -1.20 -15.70 -22.22
C ILE A 210 -0.66 -16.26 -23.54
N VAL A 211 -1.39 -17.22 -24.11
CA VAL A 211 -1.04 -17.89 -25.37
C VAL A 211 -2.12 -17.67 -26.42
N HIS A 212 -1.82 -18.03 -27.67
CA HIS A 212 -2.83 -18.05 -28.71
C HIS A 212 -3.95 -19.04 -28.36
N GLY A 213 -5.18 -18.67 -28.67
CA GLY A 213 -6.38 -19.44 -28.35
C GLY A 213 -6.38 -20.78 -29.09
N MET A 214 -6.63 -21.85 -28.34
CA MET A 214 -6.93 -23.17 -28.90
C MET A 214 -8.44 -23.31 -29.14
N GLY A 215 -8.84 -24.20 -30.06
CA GLY A 215 -10.27 -24.47 -30.29
C GLY A 215 -10.98 -24.89 -28.99
N MET A 216 -12.20 -24.40 -28.77
CA MET A 216 -12.95 -24.55 -27.50
C MET A 216 -12.96 -26.00 -26.97
N GLY A 217 -13.18 -26.99 -27.84
CA GLY A 217 -13.16 -28.40 -27.46
C GLY A 217 -11.79 -28.97 -27.09
N MET A 218 -10.69 -28.34 -27.51
CA MET A 218 -9.33 -28.72 -27.11
C MET A 218 -8.97 -28.12 -25.74
N VAL A 219 -9.41 -26.88 -25.46
CA VAL A 219 -9.21 -26.22 -24.16
C VAL A 219 -10.00 -26.92 -23.06
N GLU A 220 -11.27 -27.25 -23.32
CA GLU A 220 -12.10 -28.01 -22.38
C GLU A 220 -11.47 -29.37 -22.04
N ASN A 221 -10.98 -30.10 -23.06
CA ASN A 221 -10.27 -31.38 -22.86
C ASN A 221 -8.93 -31.21 -22.13
N LEU A 222 -8.13 -30.20 -22.49
CA LEU A 222 -6.86 -29.92 -21.84
C LEU A 222 -7.08 -29.60 -20.36
N LEU A 223 -8.12 -28.83 -20.05
CA LEU A 223 -8.47 -28.49 -18.69
C LEU A 223 -9.08 -29.65 -17.94
N GLU A 224 -9.89 -30.50 -18.57
CA GLU A 224 -10.37 -31.73 -17.94
C GLU A 224 -9.19 -32.62 -17.54
N VAL A 225 -8.19 -32.76 -18.42
CA VAL A 225 -6.95 -33.49 -18.11
C VAL A 225 -6.17 -32.81 -17.01
N HIS A 226 -5.93 -31.49 -17.10
CA HIS A 226 -5.20 -30.72 -16.09
C HIS A 226 -5.89 -30.78 -14.72
N TYR A 227 -7.21 -30.64 -14.72
CA TYR A 227 -8.07 -30.74 -13.55
C TYR A 227 -8.01 -32.14 -12.95
N ARG A 228 -8.13 -33.20 -13.77
CA ARG A 228 -7.94 -34.58 -13.31
C ARG A 228 -6.57 -34.80 -12.70
N THR A 229 -5.52 -34.23 -13.28
CA THR A 229 -4.15 -34.29 -12.74
C THR A 229 -4.04 -33.56 -11.41
N VAL A 230 -4.59 -32.36 -11.28
CA VAL A 230 -4.61 -31.59 -10.03
C VAL A 230 -5.42 -32.31 -8.96
N MET A 231 -6.62 -32.81 -9.28
CA MET A 231 -7.46 -33.54 -8.32
C MET A 231 -6.88 -34.89 -7.92
N ALA A 232 -6.19 -35.58 -8.84
CA ALA A 232 -5.43 -36.78 -8.52
C ALA A 232 -4.26 -36.46 -7.59
N PHE A 233 -3.49 -35.40 -7.88
CA PHE A 233 -2.40 -34.93 -7.04
C PHE A 233 -2.87 -34.53 -5.63
N MET A 234 -4.06 -33.93 -5.53
CA MET A 234 -4.68 -33.53 -4.26
C MET A 234 -5.40 -34.68 -3.52
N GLY A 235 -5.43 -35.90 -4.08
CA GLY A 235 -6.10 -37.05 -3.46
C GLY A 235 -7.63 -36.94 -3.40
N ARG A 236 -8.24 -36.05 -4.20
CA ARG A 236 -9.70 -35.76 -4.20
C ARG A 236 -10.49 -36.46 -5.29
N MET A 237 -9.86 -37.38 -6.03
CA MET A 237 -10.52 -38.21 -7.04
C MET A 237 -11.57 -39.14 -6.42
N LYS A 238 -12.86 -38.87 -6.65
CA LYS A 238 -13.96 -39.79 -6.32
C LYS A 238 -14.20 -40.78 -7.47
N ASN A 239 -14.39 -42.07 -7.17
CA ASN A 239 -14.61 -43.15 -8.15
C ASN A 239 -15.81 -42.93 -9.11
N GLY A 240 -16.73 -41.99 -8.81
CA GLY A 240 -17.89 -41.64 -9.66
C GLY A 240 -17.67 -40.47 -10.62
N MET A 241 -16.51 -39.79 -10.61
CA MET A 241 -16.23 -38.68 -11.54
C MET A 241 -15.93 -39.16 -12.98
N ILE A 242 -15.50 -40.40 -13.16
CA ILE A 242 -15.25 -40.99 -14.49
C ILE A 242 -16.56 -41.24 -15.25
N ASP A 243 -17.64 -41.57 -14.53
CA ASP A 243 -18.93 -41.96 -15.12
C ASP A 243 -19.84 -40.75 -15.42
N GLY A 244 -19.67 -39.64 -14.68
CA GLY A 244 -20.43 -38.40 -14.87
C GLY A 244 -20.00 -37.54 -16.07
N MET A 245 -18.86 -37.85 -16.71
CA MET A 245 -18.28 -37.05 -17.79
C MET A 245 -18.56 -37.58 -19.20
N ILE A 246 -19.08 -38.81 -19.35
CA ILE A 246 -19.60 -39.30 -20.66
C ILE A 246 -20.98 -38.67 -20.98
N ASP A 247 -21.69 -38.13 -19.98
CA ASP A 247 -23.09 -37.67 -20.11
C ASP A 247 -23.25 -36.13 -20.17
N MET A 248 -22.20 -35.38 -20.51
CA MET A 248 -22.30 -33.91 -20.71
C MET A 248 -23.04 -33.54 -22.01
N ASN A 249 -23.26 -34.49 -22.92
CA ASN A 249 -24.00 -34.28 -24.18
C ASN A 249 -25.47 -34.77 -24.14
N LYS A 250 -25.96 -35.36 -23.04
CA LYS A 250 -27.33 -35.87 -22.95
C LYS A 250 -27.96 -35.68 -21.57
N LYS A 251 -28.20 -34.43 -21.17
CA LYS A 251 -29.46 -33.96 -20.53
C LYS A 251 -29.37 -32.46 -20.27
N LYS A 252 -30.07 -31.68 -21.11
CA LYS A 252 -30.47 -30.31 -20.78
C LYS A 252 -31.53 -30.35 -19.68
N ASP A 253 -31.15 -30.73 -18.48
CA ASP A 253 -31.89 -30.24 -17.31
C ASP A 253 -31.55 -28.75 -17.19
N LYS A 254 -32.58 -27.91 -17.11
CA LYS A 254 -32.50 -26.44 -16.98
C LYS A 254 -31.84 -26.02 -15.66
N LYS A 255 -30.57 -26.39 -15.43
CA LYS A 255 -29.76 -25.79 -14.37
C LYS A 255 -29.43 -24.36 -14.79
N LYS A 256 -29.68 -23.40 -13.89
CA LYS A 256 -29.22 -22.01 -14.04
C LYS A 256 -27.72 -22.05 -14.33
N LYS A 257 -27.30 -21.65 -15.53
CA LYS A 257 -25.90 -21.28 -15.77
C LYS A 257 -25.55 -20.13 -14.81
N ASP A 258 -24.35 -20.18 -14.23
CA ASP A 258 -23.81 -19.03 -13.51
C ASP A 258 -23.80 -17.83 -14.47
N LYS A 259 -24.20 -16.65 -13.98
CA LYS A 259 -24.26 -15.42 -14.77
C LYS A 259 -23.51 -14.32 -14.05
N ALA A 260 -22.69 -13.58 -14.79
CA ALA A 260 -22.08 -12.37 -14.28
C ALA A 260 -23.13 -11.26 -14.13
N TYR A 261 -22.85 -10.31 -13.24
CA TYR A 261 -23.70 -9.14 -13.04
C TYR A 261 -23.26 -8.04 -13.99
N ASN A 262 -24.10 -7.65 -14.94
CA ASN A 262 -23.74 -6.59 -15.89
C ASN A 262 -24.14 -5.22 -15.34
N ILE A 263 -23.14 -4.37 -15.09
CA ILE A 263 -23.32 -3.03 -14.53
C ILE A 263 -23.98 -2.05 -15.50
N LEU A 264 -23.82 -2.27 -16.82
CA LEU A 264 -24.36 -1.39 -17.86
C LEU A 264 -25.85 -1.66 -18.14
N ASP A 265 -26.33 -2.84 -17.79
CA ASP A 265 -27.76 -3.21 -17.85
C ASP A 265 -28.50 -2.90 -16.53
N ALA A 266 -27.76 -2.50 -15.49
CA ALA A 266 -28.31 -2.26 -14.16
C ALA A 266 -29.08 -0.93 -14.08
N LYS A 267 -30.01 -0.84 -13.13
CA LYS A 267 -30.67 0.44 -12.82
C LYS A 267 -29.68 1.35 -12.09
N HIS A 268 -29.54 2.58 -12.57
CA HIS A 268 -28.71 3.60 -11.92
C HIS A 268 -29.28 4.02 -10.57
N ASP A 269 -28.39 4.29 -9.60
CA ASP A 269 -28.76 4.83 -8.29
C ASP A 269 -29.03 6.34 -8.38
N VAL A 270 -28.29 7.02 -9.25
CA VAL A 270 -28.45 8.44 -9.56
C VAL A 270 -28.39 8.62 -11.08
N GLU A 271 -29.32 9.37 -11.64
CA GLU A 271 -29.33 9.70 -13.07
C GLU A 271 -30.02 11.05 -13.30
N ASN A 272 -29.36 11.93 -14.06
CA ASN A 272 -29.93 13.19 -14.55
C ASN A 272 -29.23 13.61 -15.86
N CYS A 273 -29.49 14.84 -16.35
CA CYS A 273 -28.90 15.31 -17.60
C CYS A 273 -27.37 15.52 -17.56
N ASN A 274 -26.77 15.51 -16.37
CA ASN A 274 -25.34 15.72 -16.16
C ASN A 274 -24.56 14.40 -16.02
N GLY A 275 -25.26 13.25 -15.98
CA GLY A 275 -24.62 11.95 -15.83
C GLY A 275 -25.42 10.94 -15.03
N TRP A 276 -24.76 9.85 -14.69
CA TRP A 276 -25.30 8.79 -13.85
C TRP A 276 -24.23 8.13 -12.99
N SER A 277 -24.65 7.51 -11.89
CA SER A 277 -23.79 6.69 -11.06
C SER A 277 -24.56 5.52 -10.45
N LEU A 278 -23.83 4.46 -10.11
CA LEU A 278 -24.40 3.29 -9.45
C LEU A 278 -23.34 2.54 -8.64
N VAL A 279 -23.80 1.78 -7.64
CA VAL A 279 -22.97 0.96 -6.76
C VAL A 279 -23.49 -0.49 -6.73
N VAL A 280 -22.57 -1.44 -6.94
CA VAL A 280 -22.80 -2.88 -6.85
C VAL A 280 -22.20 -3.40 -5.54
N THR A 281 -23.07 -3.91 -4.68
CA THR A 281 -22.73 -4.51 -3.38
C THR A 281 -23.29 -5.92 -3.28
N SER A 282 -23.16 -6.55 -2.10
CA SER A 282 -23.81 -7.82 -1.77
C SER A 282 -25.34 -7.82 -1.93
N LYS A 283 -25.97 -6.63 -1.98
CA LYS A 283 -27.41 -6.51 -2.26
C LYS A 283 -27.77 -6.85 -3.70
N GLN A 284 -26.89 -6.53 -4.64
CA GLN A 284 -27.12 -6.72 -6.08
C GLN A 284 -26.52 -8.03 -6.58
N LEU A 285 -25.36 -8.42 -6.05
CA LEU A 285 -24.63 -9.62 -6.44
C LEU A 285 -24.32 -10.46 -5.21
N ASP A 286 -24.98 -11.61 -5.07
CA ASP A 286 -24.78 -12.54 -3.93
C ASP A 286 -23.33 -13.00 -3.78
N ALA A 287 -22.58 -13.08 -4.89
CA ALA A 287 -21.16 -13.41 -4.85
C ALA A 287 -20.35 -12.41 -4.02
N PHE A 288 -20.85 -11.19 -3.81
CA PHE A 288 -20.22 -10.19 -2.97
C PHE A 288 -20.65 -10.31 -1.49
N LYS A 289 -21.32 -11.35 -0.98
CA LYS A 289 -21.69 -11.38 0.47
C LYS A 289 -20.51 -11.45 1.44
N ASP A 290 -19.40 -12.02 1.00
CA ASP A 290 -18.23 -12.32 1.85
C ASP A 290 -16.94 -11.66 1.33
N SER A 291 -17.00 -10.56 0.58
CA SER A 291 -15.82 -9.97 -0.09
C SER A 291 -15.29 -8.73 0.64
N ASP A 292 -14.04 -8.36 0.38
CA ASP A 292 -13.46 -7.04 0.69
C ASP A 292 -14.26 -5.84 0.16
N PHE A 293 -14.92 -6.05 -0.98
CA PHE A 293 -15.13 -4.98 -1.95
C PHE A 293 -16.56 -4.83 -2.43
N GLY A 294 -16.89 -3.60 -2.81
CA GLY A 294 -17.96 -3.28 -3.74
C GLY A 294 -17.38 -2.67 -5.01
N ILE A 295 -18.23 -2.48 -6.03
CA ILE A 295 -17.86 -1.75 -7.26
C ILE A 295 -18.77 -0.54 -7.40
N PHE A 296 -18.25 0.58 -7.86
CA PHE A 296 -19.04 1.72 -8.29
C PHE A 296 -18.67 2.12 -9.71
N MET A 297 -19.60 2.79 -10.38
CA MET A 297 -19.35 3.40 -11.68
C MET A 297 -19.98 4.77 -11.72
N VAL A 298 -19.25 5.71 -12.34
CA VAL A 298 -19.68 7.08 -12.53
C VAL A 298 -19.46 7.45 -13.99
N ASN A 299 -20.49 8.04 -14.59
CA ASN A 299 -20.45 8.66 -15.89
C ASN A 299 -20.87 10.12 -15.75
N LEU A 300 -19.93 11.05 -15.92
CA LEU A 300 -20.19 12.48 -15.97
C LEU A 300 -20.20 12.93 -17.43
N THR A 301 -21.28 13.56 -17.86
CA THR A 301 -21.31 14.21 -19.18
C THR A 301 -20.36 15.41 -19.21
N LYS A 302 -20.04 15.95 -20.39
CA LYS A 302 -19.14 17.12 -20.51
C LYS A 302 -19.63 18.32 -19.68
N GLY A 303 -18.70 19.02 -19.02
CA GLY A 303 -19.01 20.20 -18.20
C GLY A 303 -19.93 19.90 -17.02
N SER A 304 -19.74 18.74 -16.38
CA SER A 304 -20.52 18.25 -15.23
C SER A 304 -19.58 17.89 -14.08
N MET A 305 -20.13 17.75 -12.89
CA MET A 305 -19.38 17.28 -11.73
C MET A 305 -20.20 16.30 -10.90
N MET A 306 -19.54 15.34 -10.27
CA MET A 306 -20.08 14.79 -9.04
C MET A 306 -19.85 15.84 -7.94
N GLY A 307 -20.94 16.29 -7.32
CA GLY A 307 -20.91 17.37 -6.35
C GLY A 307 -19.97 17.09 -5.17
N PRO A 308 -19.46 18.13 -4.48
CA PRO A 308 -18.53 17.94 -3.38
C PRO A 308 -19.10 17.01 -2.30
N HIS A 309 -18.39 15.92 -2.01
CA HIS A 309 -18.85 14.88 -1.10
C HIS A 309 -17.69 14.13 -0.45
N TRP A 310 -17.95 13.38 0.62
CA TRP A 310 -16.97 12.45 1.17
C TRP A 310 -17.60 11.08 1.47
N ASN A 311 -16.73 10.08 1.55
CA ASN A 311 -17.13 8.73 1.92
C ASN A 311 -16.82 8.45 3.39
N PRO A 312 -17.82 8.17 4.23
CA PRO A 312 -17.59 7.93 5.66
C PRO A 312 -17.00 6.54 5.95
N MET A 313 -17.29 5.55 5.11
CA MET A 313 -17.00 4.15 5.44
C MET A 313 -15.94 3.51 4.54
N THR A 314 -15.55 4.16 3.45
CA THR A 314 -14.72 3.54 2.42
C THR A 314 -13.78 4.54 1.74
N ALA A 315 -12.66 4.03 1.23
CA ALA A 315 -11.86 4.73 0.25
C ALA A 315 -12.36 4.38 -1.16
N GLU A 316 -12.23 5.33 -2.09
CA GLU A 316 -12.50 5.10 -3.51
C GLU A 316 -11.19 4.76 -4.22
N ILE A 317 -11.13 3.59 -4.83
CA ILE A 317 -10.02 3.19 -5.69
C ILE A 317 -10.54 3.11 -7.12
N ALA A 318 -10.34 4.16 -7.90
CA ALA A 318 -10.95 4.34 -9.20
C ALA A 318 -9.97 4.13 -10.36
N VAL A 319 -10.48 3.59 -11.46
CA VAL A 319 -9.82 3.43 -12.76
C VAL A 319 -10.62 4.22 -13.79
N VAL A 320 -9.94 5.15 -14.46
CA VAL A 320 -10.56 5.94 -15.53
C VAL A 320 -10.75 5.06 -16.77
N LEU A 321 -11.99 4.97 -17.23
CA LEU A 321 -12.38 4.13 -18.37
C LEU A 321 -12.45 4.89 -19.68
N ASN A 322 -12.84 6.17 -19.65
CA ASN A 322 -12.96 6.99 -20.83
C ASN A 322 -12.90 8.48 -20.49
N GLY A 323 -12.19 9.23 -21.33
CA GLY A 323 -12.07 10.68 -21.23
C GLY A 323 -11.08 11.15 -20.17
N ARG A 324 -11.19 12.43 -19.82
CA ARG A 324 -10.31 13.13 -18.87
C ARG A 324 -11.15 13.89 -17.86
N GLY A 325 -10.64 14.02 -16.64
CA GLY A 325 -11.30 14.74 -15.56
C GLY A 325 -10.31 15.36 -14.57
N MET A 326 -10.82 16.32 -13.81
CA MET A 326 -10.14 16.87 -12.65
C MET A 326 -10.75 16.27 -11.39
N VAL A 327 -9.88 15.92 -10.44
CA VAL A 327 -10.29 15.54 -9.09
C VAL A 327 -9.64 16.52 -8.13
N HIS A 328 -10.46 17.13 -7.27
CA HIS A 328 -10.01 18.02 -6.22
C HIS A 328 -10.36 17.37 -4.89
N VAL A 329 -9.35 17.11 -4.07
CA VAL A 329 -9.46 16.46 -2.76
C VAL A 329 -9.09 17.45 -1.68
N VAL A 330 -9.94 17.55 -0.66
CA VAL A 330 -9.75 18.41 0.50
C VAL A 330 -9.26 17.54 1.67
N CYS A 331 -8.23 18.04 2.33
CA CYS A 331 -7.74 17.48 3.57
C CYS A 331 -8.68 17.85 4.74
N PRO A 332 -9.23 16.88 5.50
CA PRO A 332 -9.96 17.19 6.72
C PRO A 332 -8.98 17.72 7.79
N SER A 333 -9.30 18.89 8.36
CA SER A 333 -8.41 19.77 9.16
C SER A 333 -7.98 19.25 10.54
N THR A 334 -7.83 17.93 10.71
CA THR A 334 -7.47 17.28 11.99
C THR A 334 -6.02 16.78 12.05
N LEU A 335 -5.23 17.04 11.00
CA LEU A 335 -3.81 16.70 10.92
C LEU A 335 -3.00 18.00 10.79
N ASP A 336 -1.77 18.02 11.30
CA ASP A 336 -0.85 19.14 11.08
C ASP A 336 -0.82 19.48 9.57
N GLU A 337 -0.85 20.75 9.18
CA GLU A 337 -0.82 21.19 7.77
C GLU A 337 0.39 20.66 6.97
N THR A 338 1.40 20.15 7.69
CA THR A 338 2.57 19.47 7.15
C THR A 338 2.32 18.02 6.75
N GLU A 339 1.35 17.34 7.37
CA GLU A 339 1.00 15.94 7.10
C GLU A 339 -0.05 15.80 6.00
N CYS A 340 -1.01 16.73 5.93
CA CYS A 340 -2.18 16.60 5.05
C CYS A 340 -2.49 17.91 4.31
N LYS A 341 -2.41 17.87 2.97
CA LYS A 341 -2.64 19.03 2.09
C LYS A 341 -3.77 18.75 1.12
N ASN A 342 -4.52 19.80 0.77
CA ASN A 342 -5.46 19.74 -0.34
C ASN A 342 -4.69 19.42 -1.62
N SER A 343 -5.31 18.67 -2.52
CA SER A 343 -4.69 18.27 -3.77
C SER A 343 -5.65 18.42 -4.93
N ARG A 344 -5.09 18.73 -6.09
CA ARG A 344 -5.77 18.77 -7.39
C ARG A 344 -4.96 17.95 -8.34
N PHE A 345 -5.62 17.08 -9.09
CA PHE A 345 -4.92 16.25 -10.06
C PHE A 345 -5.81 15.94 -11.26
N ARG A 346 -5.16 15.87 -12.42
CA ARG A 346 -5.78 15.48 -13.69
C ARG A 346 -5.61 14.00 -13.92
N VAL A 347 -6.71 13.34 -14.27
CA VAL A 347 -6.74 11.92 -14.62
C VAL A 347 -7.26 11.72 -16.04
N GLU A 348 -6.74 10.69 -16.72
CA GLU A 348 -7.11 10.31 -18.09
C GLU A 348 -7.27 8.79 -18.23
N GLU A 349 -7.72 8.30 -19.38
CA GLU A 349 -8.01 6.89 -19.62
C GLU A 349 -6.85 5.97 -19.21
N GLY A 350 -7.13 5.03 -18.32
CA GLY A 350 -6.13 4.13 -17.75
C GLY A 350 -5.38 4.68 -16.55
N ASP A 351 -5.67 5.88 -16.05
CA ASP A 351 -5.16 6.28 -14.75
C ASP A 351 -5.90 5.58 -13.62
N VAL A 352 -5.17 5.29 -12.53
CA VAL A 352 -5.76 4.86 -11.26
C VAL A 352 -5.67 6.03 -10.29
N PHE A 353 -6.75 6.36 -9.60
CA PHE A 353 -6.71 7.35 -8.54
C PHE A 353 -7.39 6.86 -7.26
N VAL A 354 -6.90 7.34 -6.12
CA VAL A 354 -7.42 6.99 -4.80
C VAL A 354 -7.80 8.21 -4.01
N VAL A 355 -9.01 8.18 -3.46
CA VAL A 355 -9.47 9.14 -2.46
C VAL A 355 -9.77 8.41 -1.16
N PRO A 356 -8.99 8.67 -0.08
CA PRO A 356 -9.20 8.03 1.21
C PRO A 356 -10.56 8.40 1.81
N ARG A 357 -11.02 7.57 2.75
CA ARG A 357 -12.23 7.88 3.53
C ARG A 357 -12.10 9.24 4.24
N TYR A 358 -13.23 9.89 4.49
CA TYR A 358 -13.36 11.20 5.13
C TYR A 358 -12.77 12.40 4.37
N HIS A 359 -12.16 12.21 3.21
CA HIS A 359 -11.66 13.33 2.41
C HIS A 359 -12.79 13.85 1.52
N PRO A 360 -13.24 15.12 1.68
CA PRO A 360 -14.16 15.71 0.74
C PRO A 360 -13.51 15.82 -0.63
N MET A 361 -14.27 15.52 -1.68
CA MET A 361 -13.77 15.50 -3.04
C MET A 361 -14.83 16.01 -4.01
N ALA A 362 -14.35 16.56 -5.13
CA ALA A 362 -15.14 16.82 -6.32
C ALA A 362 -14.48 16.17 -7.53
N GLN A 363 -15.28 15.53 -8.37
CA GLN A 363 -14.84 14.86 -9.60
C GLN A 363 -15.53 15.55 -10.77
N ILE A 364 -14.76 16.08 -11.71
CA ILE A 364 -15.23 17.12 -12.64
C ILE A 364 -14.81 16.76 -14.06
N SER A 365 -15.75 16.80 -15.00
CA SER A 365 -15.48 16.60 -16.42
C SER A 365 -15.16 17.91 -17.12
N PHE A 366 -14.31 17.84 -18.15
CA PHE A 366 -14.01 18.98 -19.02
C PHE A 366 -15.17 19.30 -19.96
N ASN A 367 -15.17 20.49 -20.55
CA ASN A 367 -16.18 20.88 -21.55
C ASN A 367 -16.05 20.08 -22.86
N ASN A 368 -14.89 19.49 -23.12
CA ASN A 368 -14.57 18.80 -24.37
C ASN A 368 -14.86 17.29 -24.37
N GLY A 369 -15.26 16.70 -23.23
CA GLY A 369 -15.49 15.26 -23.15
C GLY A 369 -16.17 14.81 -21.86
N SER A 370 -16.82 13.67 -21.93
CA SER A 370 -17.34 12.99 -20.74
C SER A 370 -16.20 12.40 -19.91
N PHE A 371 -16.40 12.27 -18.61
CA PHE A 371 -15.47 11.64 -17.69
C PHE A 371 -16.13 10.40 -17.09
N VAL A 372 -15.65 9.21 -17.47
CA VAL A 372 -16.21 7.92 -17.05
C VAL A 372 -15.14 7.12 -16.31
N PHE A 373 -15.47 6.68 -15.11
CA PHE A 373 -14.58 5.87 -14.29
C PHE A 373 -15.39 4.82 -13.52
N MET A 374 -14.75 3.69 -13.28
CA MET A 374 -15.23 2.68 -12.32
C MET A 374 -14.30 2.69 -11.12
N GLY A 375 -14.76 2.25 -9.96
CA GLY A 375 -13.86 2.01 -8.84
C GLY A 375 -14.30 0.86 -7.95
N PHE A 376 -13.39 0.47 -7.06
CA PHE A 376 -13.64 -0.47 -5.99
C PHE A 376 -13.81 0.29 -4.68
N THR A 377 -14.80 -0.09 -3.88
CA THR A 377 -14.95 0.37 -2.49
C THR A 377 -14.29 -0.64 -1.56
N THR A 378 -13.52 -0.20 -0.58
CA THR A 378 -12.86 -1.02 0.46
C THR A 378 -13.80 -1.60 1.53
N THR A 379 -15.11 -1.54 1.31
CA THR A 379 -16.11 -2.18 2.18
C THR A 379 -17.37 -2.54 1.38
N GLN A 380 -18.08 -3.54 1.88
CA GLN A 380 -19.37 -3.99 1.36
C GLN A 380 -20.57 -3.39 2.08
N LYS A 381 -20.32 -2.77 3.24
CA LYS A 381 -21.36 -2.09 3.98
C LYS A 381 -21.89 -0.97 3.08
N ASN A 382 -23.17 -0.61 3.25
CA ASN A 382 -23.71 0.55 2.55
C ASN A 382 -22.87 1.77 2.94
N ASN A 383 -22.02 2.19 2.02
CA ASN A 383 -21.41 3.48 2.09
C ASN A 383 -22.48 4.47 1.61
N HIS A 384 -22.78 5.45 2.44
CA HIS A 384 -23.68 6.54 2.09
C HIS A 384 -22.80 7.77 1.91
N PRO A 385 -22.37 8.10 0.68
CA PRO A 385 -21.62 9.32 0.43
C PRO A 385 -22.38 10.52 1.00
N GLN A 386 -21.66 11.40 1.68
CA GLN A 386 -22.23 12.59 2.29
C GLN A 386 -21.94 13.79 1.40
N TYR A 387 -22.98 14.36 0.80
CA TYR A 387 -22.86 15.50 -0.10
C TYR A 387 -22.89 16.81 0.68
N LEU A 388 -22.07 17.78 0.27
CA LEU A 388 -22.00 19.12 0.87
C LEU A 388 -22.91 20.12 0.16
N VAL A 389 -23.27 19.86 -1.09
CA VAL A 389 -24.06 20.78 -1.93
C VAL A 389 -25.19 20.01 -2.60
N GLY A 390 -26.29 20.72 -2.90
CA GLY A 390 -27.46 20.17 -3.58
C GLY A 390 -28.58 19.77 -2.62
N THR A 391 -29.67 19.25 -3.20
CA THR A 391 -30.87 18.86 -2.43
C THR A 391 -30.67 17.62 -1.56
N ALA A 392 -29.64 16.81 -1.82
CA ALA A 392 -29.22 15.69 -0.98
C ALA A 392 -28.10 16.06 0.01
N SER A 393 -27.75 17.35 0.14
CA SER A 393 -26.68 17.80 1.02
C SER A 393 -27.00 17.60 2.50
N VAL A 394 -25.97 17.25 3.29
CA VAL A 394 -26.03 17.26 4.76
C VAL A 394 -26.44 18.63 5.32
N PHE A 395 -26.16 19.73 4.61
CA PHE A 395 -26.56 21.08 5.01
C PHE A 395 -28.08 21.27 4.99
N GLN A 396 -28.83 20.46 4.22
CA GLN A 396 -30.29 20.47 4.23
C GLN A 396 -30.86 19.79 5.49
N ALA A 397 -30.08 18.92 6.15
CA ALA A 397 -30.51 18.17 7.33
C ALA A 397 -30.18 18.90 8.65
N LEU A 398 -29.24 19.85 8.63
CA LEU A 398 -28.78 20.58 9.82
C LEU A 398 -29.61 21.85 10.06
N ASP A 399 -29.65 22.32 11.31
CA ASP A 399 -30.33 23.59 11.64
C ASP A 399 -29.64 24.76 10.91
N LYS A 400 -30.44 25.54 10.19
CA LYS A 400 -29.97 26.65 9.38
C LYS A 400 -29.19 27.69 10.18
N ASN A 401 -29.67 28.05 11.37
CA ASN A 401 -29.04 29.11 12.18
C ASN A 401 -27.69 28.62 12.71
N VAL A 402 -27.60 27.35 13.09
CA VAL A 402 -26.34 26.72 13.51
C VAL A 402 -25.35 26.67 12.34
N MET A 403 -25.79 26.31 11.14
CA MET A 403 -24.95 26.31 9.94
C MET A 403 -24.49 27.71 9.53
N ALA A 404 -25.37 28.70 9.62
CA ALA A 404 -25.01 30.10 9.35
C ALA A 404 -23.95 30.59 10.36
N ALA A 405 -24.12 30.24 11.64
CA ALA A 405 -23.15 30.56 12.69
C ALA A 405 -21.80 29.84 12.48
N SER A 406 -21.80 28.57 12.09
CA SER A 406 -20.57 27.80 11.88
C SER A 406 -19.74 28.30 10.70
N LEU A 407 -20.39 28.79 9.64
CA LEU A 407 -19.74 29.39 8.47
C LEU A 407 -19.47 30.89 8.62
N GLY A 408 -19.92 31.52 9.72
CA GLY A 408 -19.77 32.95 9.94
C GLY A 408 -20.56 33.82 8.95
N VAL A 409 -21.71 33.34 8.46
CA VAL A 409 -22.54 34.04 7.47
C VAL A 409 -23.91 34.42 8.03
N SER A 410 -24.60 35.36 7.38
CA SER A 410 -25.98 35.70 7.74
C SER A 410 -26.97 34.59 7.35
N ASN A 411 -28.08 34.46 8.09
CA ASN A 411 -29.16 33.54 7.74
C ASN A 411 -29.71 33.76 6.32
N THR A 412 -29.79 35.03 5.88
CA THR A 412 -30.23 35.37 4.52
C THR A 412 -29.24 34.87 3.46
N THR A 413 -27.94 34.91 3.74
CA THR A 413 -26.92 34.30 2.89
C THR A 413 -27.07 32.79 2.87
N MET A 414 -27.31 32.18 4.04
CA MET A 414 -27.50 30.73 4.14
C MET A 414 -28.74 30.25 3.37
N ASP A 415 -29.85 30.99 3.41
CA ASP A 415 -31.06 30.70 2.62
C ASP A 415 -30.76 30.71 1.11
N LYS A 416 -29.91 31.64 0.64
CA LYS A 416 -29.47 31.66 -0.76
C LYS A 416 -28.61 30.45 -1.10
N ILE A 417 -27.69 30.05 -0.23
CA ILE A 417 -26.82 28.90 -0.43
C ILE A 417 -27.63 27.60 -0.51
N LEU A 418 -28.54 27.38 0.44
CA LEU A 418 -29.35 26.15 0.52
C LEU A 418 -30.37 25.99 -0.63
N SER A 419 -30.82 27.09 -1.23
CA SER A 419 -31.85 27.08 -2.28
C SER A 419 -31.31 27.20 -3.71
N ALA A 420 -30.04 27.57 -3.89
CA ALA A 420 -29.46 27.84 -5.20
C ALA A 420 -29.33 26.58 -6.06
N GLN A 421 -28.81 25.49 -5.50
CA GLN A 421 -28.58 24.24 -6.22
C GLN A 421 -29.80 23.31 -6.10
N ARG A 422 -30.47 23.04 -7.23
CA ARG A 422 -31.68 22.21 -7.31
C ARG A 422 -31.36 20.74 -7.55
N GLU A 423 -30.23 20.45 -8.16
CA GLU A 423 -29.76 19.10 -8.40
C GLU A 423 -29.24 18.47 -7.10
N ALA A 424 -29.31 17.14 -7.00
CA ALA A 424 -29.03 16.42 -5.76
C ALA A 424 -27.55 16.06 -5.60
N ILE A 425 -26.97 15.40 -6.61
CA ILE A 425 -25.68 14.68 -6.51
C ILE A 425 -24.77 15.02 -7.70
N ILE A 426 -25.24 14.81 -8.93
CA ILE A 426 -24.48 15.14 -10.15
C ILE A 426 -24.96 16.50 -10.65
N LEU A 427 -24.05 17.46 -10.75
CA LEU A 427 -24.33 18.87 -10.96
C LEU A 427 -23.77 19.35 -12.30
N GLN A 428 -24.39 20.36 -12.90
CA GLN A 428 -23.77 21.10 -13.99
C GLN A 428 -22.58 21.92 -13.47
N CYS A 429 -21.42 21.83 -14.14
CA CYS A 429 -20.21 22.59 -13.79
C CYS A 429 -19.41 22.94 -15.05
N THR A 430 -19.97 23.83 -15.87
CA THR A 430 -19.32 24.28 -17.12
C THR A 430 -18.05 25.05 -16.80
N SER A 431 -16.94 24.67 -17.44
CA SER A 431 -15.60 25.26 -17.26
C SER A 431 -14.93 25.07 -15.90
N CYS A 432 -15.52 24.28 -14.99
CA CYS A 432 -14.94 24.07 -13.67
C CYS A 432 -13.64 23.25 -13.72
N ALA A 433 -13.57 22.24 -14.59
CA ALA A 433 -12.36 21.42 -14.73
C ALA A 433 -11.21 22.23 -15.33
N GLU A 434 -11.49 23.10 -16.30
CA GLU A 434 -10.53 24.02 -16.90
C GLU A 434 -9.97 25.01 -15.86
N GLU A 435 -10.83 25.50 -14.97
CA GLU A 435 -10.40 26.38 -13.88
C GLU A 435 -9.57 25.62 -12.83
N GLU A 436 -9.95 24.40 -12.45
CA GLU A 436 -9.16 23.55 -11.55
C GLU A 436 -7.81 23.15 -12.17
N GLU A 437 -7.75 22.90 -13.48
CA GLU A 437 -6.49 22.65 -14.22
C GLU A 437 -5.59 23.90 -14.19
N ARG A 438 -6.14 25.09 -14.43
CA ARG A 438 -5.40 26.36 -14.33
C ARG A 438 -4.84 26.60 -12.93
N LEU A 439 -5.66 26.40 -11.89
CA LEU A 439 -5.23 26.57 -10.49
C LEU A 439 -4.13 25.56 -10.10
N MET A 440 -4.24 24.31 -10.59
CA MET A 440 -3.22 23.29 -10.40
C MET A 440 -1.89 23.70 -11.06
N GLU A 441 -1.91 24.17 -12.31
CA GLU A 441 -0.72 24.65 -13.02
C GLU A 441 -0.07 25.86 -12.31
N GLU A 442 -0.88 26.81 -11.83
CA GLU A 442 -0.40 27.96 -11.05
C GLU A 442 0.20 27.56 -9.69
N GLU A 443 -0.30 26.49 -9.08
CA GLU A 443 0.28 25.92 -7.85
C GLU A 443 1.64 25.29 -8.12
N ILE A 444 1.75 24.46 -9.18
CA ILE A 444 3.01 23.84 -9.60
C ILE A 444 4.07 24.91 -9.90
N GLN A 445 3.73 25.92 -10.70
CA GLN A 445 4.65 27.01 -11.05
C GLN A 445 5.16 27.77 -9.80
N ARG A 446 4.28 28.02 -8.83
CA ARG A 446 4.67 28.67 -7.56
C ARG A 446 5.60 27.79 -6.73
N GLN A 447 5.37 26.49 -6.70
CA GLN A 447 6.24 25.53 -6.00
C GLN A 447 7.63 25.47 -6.65
N GLU A 448 7.70 25.35 -7.98
CA GLU A 448 8.96 25.37 -8.72
C GLU A 448 9.72 26.70 -8.56
N GLU A 449 9.03 27.84 -8.58
CA GLU A 449 9.67 29.14 -8.34
C GLU A 449 10.20 29.27 -6.91
N ALA A 450 9.46 28.78 -5.92
CA ALA A 450 9.91 28.77 -4.52
C ALA A 450 11.12 27.84 -4.33
N GLU A 451 11.14 26.69 -4.98
CA GLU A 451 12.29 25.76 -4.97
C GLU A 451 13.53 26.40 -5.61
N ARG A 452 13.40 26.98 -6.81
CA ARG A 452 14.48 27.72 -7.47
C ARG A 452 15.04 28.84 -6.59
N LYS A 453 14.18 29.62 -5.92
CA LYS A 453 14.63 30.67 -4.98
C LYS A 453 15.41 30.11 -3.80
N ARG A 454 14.99 28.96 -3.24
CA ARG A 454 15.72 28.28 -2.15
C ARG A 454 17.08 27.79 -2.61
N GLU A 455 17.15 27.17 -3.80
CA GLU A 455 18.42 26.73 -4.39
C GLU A 455 19.37 27.91 -4.65
N GLU A 456 18.86 29.04 -5.15
CA GLU A 456 19.65 30.26 -5.35
C GLU A 456 20.14 30.87 -4.03
N GLU A 457 19.30 30.91 -2.99
CA GLU A 457 19.70 31.39 -1.65
C GLU A 457 20.77 30.49 -1.03
N ASP A 458 20.63 29.17 -1.15
CA ASP A 458 21.61 28.22 -0.64
C ASP A 458 22.93 28.29 -1.43
N ALA A 459 22.88 28.52 -2.75
CA ALA A 459 24.06 28.78 -3.55
C ALA A 459 24.79 30.07 -3.12
N LYS A 460 24.06 31.17 -2.89
CA LYS A 460 24.63 32.44 -2.40
C LYS A 460 25.27 32.27 -1.02
N LYS A 461 24.63 31.55 -0.09
CA LYS A 461 25.21 31.26 1.23
C LYS A 461 26.51 30.48 1.11
N ARG A 462 26.57 29.46 0.24
CA ARG A 462 27.78 28.67 -0.01
C ARG A 462 28.90 29.53 -0.61
N GLU A 463 28.57 30.44 -1.51
CA GLU A 463 29.53 31.38 -2.11
C GLU A 463 30.06 32.39 -1.07
N GLU A 464 29.19 32.95 -0.23
CA GLU A 464 29.59 33.86 0.85
C GLU A 464 30.49 33.16 1.88
N GLU A 465 30.16 31.92 2.26
CA GLU A 465 30.99 31.12 3.15
C GLU A 465 32.37 30.83 2.54
N ARG A 466 32.43 30.54 1.24
CA ARG A 466 33.71 30.36 0.53
C ARG A 466 34.52 31.66 0.52
N ARG A 467 33.89 32.81 0.25
CA ARG A 467 34.58 34.11 0.25
C ARG A 467 35.13 34.46 1.63
N LYS A 468 34.37 34.22 2.71
CA LYS A 468 34.85 34.42 4.09
C LYS A 468 36.07 33.54 4.41
N LYS A 469 36.07 32.29 3.96
CA LYS A 469 37.24 31.39 4.12
C LYS A 469 38.46 31.89 3.35
N GLU A 470 38.28 32.36 2.12
CA GLU A 470 39.35 32.96 1.32
C GLU A 470 39.91 34.24 1.97
N GLU A 471 39.03 35.14 2.45
CA GLU A 471 39.42 36.37 3.17
C GLU A 471 40.17 36.05 4.49
N GLU A 472 39.73 35.05 5.26
CA GLU A 472 40.42 34.62 6.49
C GLU A 472 41.80 34.02 6.20
N GLU A 473 41.92 33.22 5.13
CA GLU A 473 43.20 32.65 4.70
C GLU A 473 44.17 33.74 4.22
N GLU A 474 43.67 34.75 3.50
CA GLU A 474 44.48 35.89 3.08
C GLU A 474 44.93 36.75 4.27
N ALA A 475 44.04 37.02 5.24
CA ALA A 475 44.39 37.76 6.46
C ALA A 475 45.49 37.03 7.27
N LYS A 476 45.39 35.70 7.41
CA LYS A 476 46.45 34.89 8.04
C LYS A 476 47.78 35.02 7.31
N ARG A 477 47.77 34.98 5.97
CA ARG A 477 48.99 35.17 5.16
C ARG A 477 49.59 36.56 5.34
N GLN A 478 48.77 37.61 5.42
CA GLN A 478 49.24 38.98 5.66
C GLN A 478 49.81 39.16 7.07
N GLU A 479 49.15 38.60 8.09
CA GLU A 479 49.66 38.64 9.48
C GLU A 479 51.01 37.91 9.60
N GLU A 480 51.14 36.74 8.96
CA GLU A 480 52.40 35.99 8.94
C GLU A 480 53.51 36.76 8.23
N ALA A 481 53.21 37.43 7.11
CA ALA A 481 54.16 38.29 6.41
C ALA A 481 54.60 39.50 7.27
N ALA A 482 53.67 40.16 7.95
CA ALA A 482 53.98 41.30 8.83
C ALA A 482 54.84 40.89 10.04
N LYS A 483 54.59 39.71 10.62
CA LYS A 483 55.46 39.16 11.68
C LYS A 483 56.88 38.91 11.18
N ARG A 484 57.04 38.36 9.98
CA ARG A 484 58.36 38.15 9.35
C ARG A 484 59.09 39.48 9.13
N GLU A 485 58.39 40.50 8.65
CA GLU A 485 58.96 41.83 8.43
C GLU A 485 59.37 42.53 9.73
N GLN A 486 58.55 42.45 10.79
CA GLN A 486 58.91 42.95 12.12
C GLN A 486 60.12 42.22 12.71
N GLU A 487 60.21 40.90 12.53
CA GLU A 487 61.36 40.12 12.99
C GLU A 487 62.64 40.53 12.26
N GLU A 488 62.57 40.76 10.95
CA GLU A 488 63.71 41.28 10.18
C GLU A 488 64.11 42.70 10.59
N ALA A 489 63.15 43.59 10.86
CA ALA A 489 63.41 44.93 11.34
C ALA A 489 64.10 44.91 12.72
N ARG A 490 63.62 44.06 13.64
CA ARG A 490 64.23 43.88 14.96
C ARG A 490 65.67 43.35 14.85
N LYS A 491 65.93 42.40 13.94
CA LYS A 491 67.29 41.90 13.67
C LYS A 491 68.21 43.01 13.17
N LYS A 492 67.73 43.90 12.30
CA LYS A 492 68.49 45.05 11.81
C LYS A 492 68.78 46.09 12.91
N GLU A 493 67.79 46.40 13.75
CA GLU A 493 67.96 47.31 14.89
C GLU A 493 68.96 46.76 15.91
N GLU A 494 68.89 45.46 16.20
CA GLU A 494 69.84 44.79 17.09
C GLU A 494 71.26 44.79 16.50
N GLU A 495 71.41 44.61 15.18
CA GLU A 495 72.70 44.73 14.51
C GLU A 495 73.25 46.16 14.55
N GLU A 496 72.40 47.18 14.35
CA GLU A 496 72.81 48.59 14.44
C GLU A 496 73.18 48.99 15.88
N ALA A 497 72.44 48.50 16.88
CA ALA A 497 72.75 48.71 18.29
C ALA A 497 74.09 48.06 18.66
N LYS A 498 74.35 46.83 18.19
CA LYS A 498 75.65 46.17 18.38
C LYS A 498 76.80 46.95 17.75
N ARG A 499 76.61 47.53 16.56
CA ARG A 499 77.62 48.39 15.92
C ARG A 499 77.89 49.68 16.72
N ARG A 500 76.85 50.31 17.27
CA ARG A 500 77.00 51.51 18.13
C ARG A 500 77.67 51.19 19.47
N GLU A 501 77.36 50.02 20.03
CA GLU A 501 78.00 49.52 21.25
C GLU A 501 79.47 49.18 21.00
N GLU A 502 79.79 48.53 19.87
CA GLU A 502 81.18 48.26 19.46
C GLU A 502 81.97 49.56 19.21
N GLU A 503 81.35 50.59 18.64
CA GLU A 503 81.96 51.90 18.45
C GLU A 503 82.24 52.62 19.78
N LYS A 504 81.31 52.55 20.74
CA LYS A 504 81.55 53.01 22.13
C LYS A 504 82.64 52.22 22.82
N ARG A 505 82.64 50.89 22.67
CA ARG A 505 83.64 50.01 23.27
C ARG A 505 85.03 50.26 22.70
N ARG A 506 85.14 50.62 21.42
CA ARG A 506 86.40 51.08 20.79
C ARG A 506 86.88 52.42 21.36
N GLN A 507 85.98 53.35 21.67
CA GLN A 507 86.34 54.63 22.30
C GLN A 507 86.79 54.43 23.75
N GLU A 508 86.12 53.54 24.49
CA GLU A 508 86.50 53.13 25.85
C GLU A 508 87.82 52.35 25.85
N GLU A 509 88.04 51.42 24.90
CA GLU A 509 89.32 50.71 24.69
C GLU A 509 90.46 51.67 24.30
N GLU A 510 90.20 52.75 23.55
CA GLU A 510 91.23 53.78 23.26
C GLU A 510 91.61 54.60 24.52
N GLU A 511 90.66 54.86 25.40
CA GLU A 511 90.87 55.53 26.68
C GLU A 511 91.58 54.62 27.71
N GLU A 512 91.20 53.34 27.72
CA GLU A 512 91.76 52.30 28.59
C GLU A 512 93.16 51.86 28.11
N ALA A 513 93.41 51.79 26.80
CA ALA A 513 94.73 51.59 26.21
C ALA A 513 95.71 52.73 26.51
N ARG A 514 95.24 53.92 26.89
CA ARG A 514 96.10 55.02 27.37
C ARG A 514 96.54 54.83 28.82
N LYS A 515 95.76 54.09 29.63
CA LYS A 515 96.09 53.73 31.02
C LYS A 515 96.85 52.39 31.12
N GLN A 516 96.51 51.42 30.28
CA GLN A 516 97.16 50.10 30.21
C GLN A 516 98.53 50.12 29.51
N ARG A 517 98.87 51.19 28.78
CA ARG A 517 100.25 51.40 28.26
C ARG A 517 101.27 51.72 29.36
N GLU A 518 100.86 52.07 30.58
CA GLU A 518 101.76 52.26 31.73
C GLU A 518 101.89 51.02 32.62
N GLU A 519 100.89 50.12 32.61
CA GLU A 519 101.07 48.71 33.02
C GLU A 519 101.42 47.82 31.82
N GLU A 520 102.01 48.48 30.83
CA GLU A 520 103.18 48.06 30.09
C GLU A 520 103.78 46.74 30.56
N GLU A 521 104.02 45.89 29.59
CA GLU A 521 105.31 45.21 29.42
C GLU A 521 105.80 44.29 30.54
N ALA A 522 105.04 44.11 31.61
CA ALA A 522 105.38 43.20 32.68
C ALA A 522 104.79 41.83 32.35
N ALA A 523 105.35 41.23 31.29
CA ALA A 523 105.28 39.80 31.04
C ALA A 523 103.84 39.31 30.83
N ARG A 524 103.21 39.67 29.71
CA ARG A 524 103.56 39.07 28.41
C ARG A 524 103.86 37.58 28.57
N GLN A 525 102.98 36.79 27.97
CA GLN A 525 103.30 35.47 27.44
C GLN A 525 103.44 34.43 28.57
N GLU A 526 102.55 34.46 29.55
CA GLU A 526 101.21 33.86 29.46
C GLU A 526 101.31 32.43 28.90
N GLN A 527 101.77 31.54 29.79
CA GLN A 527 101.61 30.08 29.77
C GLN A 527 100.13 29.63 29.71
N GLU A 528 99.23 30.43 29.14
CA GLU A 528 97.79 30.20 29.05
C GLU A 528 97.32 29.96 27.61
N ALA A 529 98.22 29.95 26.61
CA ALA A 529 97.82 29.67 25.22
C ALA A 529 97.55 28.18 24.94
N GLU A 530 98.20 27.27 25.66
CA GLU A 530 98.00 25.82 25.45
C GLU A 530 96.91 25.20 26.35
N ARG A 531 96.49 25.87 27.43
CA ARG A 531 95.32 25.43 28.23
C ARG A 531 93.99 25.94 27.68
N ARG A 532 93.96 27.11 27.03
CA ARG A 532 92.71 27.67 26.46
C ARG A 532 92.23 26.91 25.21
N GLN A 533 93.13 26.37 24.38
CA GLN A 533 92.69 25.60 23.19
C GLN A 533 92.15 24.19 23.51
N GLU A 534 92.59 23.55 24.59
CA GLU A 534 92.02 22.25 25.01
C GLU A 534 90.68 22.43 25.76
N GLU A 535 90.50 23.54 26.49
CA GLU A 535 89.24 23.86 27.18
C GLU A 535 88.16 24.44 26.24
N GLU A 536 88.54 25.27 25.26
CA GLU A 536 87.61 25.79 24.23
C GLU A 536 87.12 24.69 23.29
N ALA A 537 87.96 23.71 22.92
CA ALA A 537 87.52 22.55 22.13
C ALA A 537 86.60 21.61 22.93
N ARG A 538 86.78 21.51 24.25
CA ARG A 538 85.91 20.73 25.14
C ARG A 538 84.58 21.45 25.40
N GLN A 539 84.60 22.78 25.49
CA GLN A 539 83.40 23.61 25.63
C GLN A 539 82.59 23.73 24.33
N GLN A 540 83.23 23.82 23.15
CA GLN A 540 82.52 23.75 21.86
C GLN A 540 81.86 22.39 21.66
N LYS A 541 82.56 21.29 21.97
CA LYS A 541 81.98 19.94 21.86
C LYS A 541 80.83 19.71 22.86
N GLN A 542 80.91 20.29 24.07
CA GLN A 542 79.81 20.27 25.04
C GLN A 542 78.65 21.21 24.66
N GLN A 543 78.91 22.35 24.03
CA GLN A 543 77.85 23.25 23.53
C GLN A 543 77.16 22.70 22.29
N GLU A 544 77.88 22.02 21.41
CA GLU A 544 77.32 21.37 20.23
C GLU A 544 76.53 20.10 20.61
N GLU A 545 77.00 19.29 21.56
CA GLU A 545 76.20 18.20 22.15
C GLU A 545 75.00 18.71 22.95
N ALA A 546 75.11 19.83 23.68
CA ALA A 546 73.99 20.43 24.40
C ALA A 546 72.97 21.08 23.47
N ALA A 547 73.41 21.69 22.36
CA ALA A 547 72.53 22.23 21.32
C ALA A 547 71.85 21.12 20.51
N ALA A 548 72.57 20.03 20.20
CA ALA A 548 71.99 18.85 19.57
C ALA A 548 70.98 18.15 20.50
N ARG A 549 71.27 18.05 21.80
CA ARG A 549 70.32 17.54 22.81
C ARG A 549 69.11 18.46 22.98
N ARG A 550 69.26 19.78 22.93
CA ARG A 550 68.12 20.71 22.96
C ARG A 550 67.26 20.62 21.71
N ARG A 551 67.85 20.50 20.52
CA ARG A 551 67.08 20.29 19.28
C ARG A 551 66.39 18.93 19.26
N GLN A 552 67.05 17.87 19.74
CA GLN A 552 66.39 16.59 19.94
C GLN A 552 65.29 16.67 21.00
N GLN A 553 65.47 17.42 22.09
CA GLN A 553 64.42 17.62 23.10
C GLN A 553 63.25 18.45 22.56
N GLU A 554 63.49 19.50 21.76
CA GLU A 554 62.45 20.31 21.14
C GLU A 554 61.69 19.53 20.03
N GLU A 555 62.39 18.71 19.23
CA GLU A 555 61.73 17.81 18.26
C GLU A 555 60.98 16.68 18.97
N GLU A 556 61.52 16.11 20.05
CA GLU A 556 60.85 15.08 20.84
C GLU A 556 59.68 15.65 21.64
N GLU A 557 59.75 16.90 22.11
CA GLU A 557 58.67 17.62 22.77
C GLU A 557 57.58 18.02 21.78
N ALA A 558 57.93 18.52 20.59
CA ALA A 558 56.98 18.79 19.51
C ALA A 558 56.32 17.51 19.00
N SER A 559 57.07 16.41 18.86
CA SER A 559 56.52 15.09 18.50
C SER A 559 55.62 14.55 19.60
N ARG A 560 55.95 14.75 20.89
CA ARG A 560 55.09 14.37 22.02
C ARG A 560 53.85 15.25 22.12
N GLU A 561 53.93 16.53 21.76
CA GLU A 561 52.80 17.46 21.76
C GLU A 561 51.85 17.17 20.59
N GLU A 562 52.39 16.84 19.40
CA GLU A 562 51.61 16.37 18.26
C GLU A 562 50.98 15.00 18.54
N GLU A 563 51.72 14.06 19.14
CA GLU A 563 51.19 12.76 19.56
C GLU A 563 50.15 12.91 20.67
N ALA A 564 50.33 13.82 21.63
CA ALA A 564 49.34 14.14 22.66
C ALA A 564 48.10 14.84 22.07
N ALA A 565 48.26 15.71 21.07
CA ALA A 565 47.14 16.33 20.36
C ALA A 565 46.38 15.30 19.52
N ALA A 566 47.08 14.38 18.86
CA ALA A 566 46.49 13.25 18.14
C ALA A 566 45.79 12.28 19.10
N ALA A 567 46.38 12.00 20.28
CA ALA A 567 45.76 11.18 21.32
C ALA A 567 44.51 11.84 21.91
N ARG A 568 44.52 13.16 22.14
CA ARG A 568 43.34 13.93 22.57
C ARG A 568 42.23 13.93 21.51
N ARG A 569 42.57 14.07 20.22
CA ARG A 569 41.59 13.95 19.13
C ARG A 569 41.01 12.55 19.05
N ARG A 570 41.84 11.50 19.17
CA ARG A 570 41.36 10.10 19.23
C ARG A 570 40.48 9.85 20.44
N GLN A 571 40.82 10.39 21.61
CA GLN A 571 39.97 10.30 22.81
C GLN A 571 38.64 11.04 22.61
N GLN A 572 38.63 12.23 22.02
CA GLN A 572 37.40 12.97 21.72
C GLN A 572 36.53 12.24 20.69
N GLU A 573 37.12 11.64 19.67
CA GLU A 573 36.41 10.80 18.69
C GLU A 573 35.86 9.52 19.32
N GLU A 574 36.63 8.87 20.20
CA GLU A 574 36.20 7.65 20.90
C GLU A 574 35.10 7.96 21.94
N GLU A 575 35.19 9.08 22.65
CA GLU A 575 34.16 9.55 23.58
C GLU A 575 32.89 9.97 22.83
N ALA A 576 33.01 10.65 21.69
CA ALA A 576 31.88 10.95 20.81
C ALA A 576 31.26 9.67 20.21
N ALA A 577 32.06 8.66 19.88
CA ALA A 577 31.57 7.37 19.40
C ALA A 577 30.84 6.59 20.50
N ARG A 578 31.37 6.61 21.74
CA ARG A 578 30.69 6.02 22.91
C ARG A 578 29.39 6.74 23.23
N GLN A 579 29.35 8.07 23.12
CA GLN A 579 28.12 8.84 23.30
C GLN A 579 27.08 8.48 22.24
N ARG A 580 27.46 8.40 20.95
CA ARG A 580 26.56 7.95 19.88
C ARG A 580 26.04 6.54 20.11
N GLN A 581 26.89 5.61 20.57
CA GLN A 581 26.45 4.26 20.92
C GLN A 581 25.47 4.24 22.10
N GLN A 582 25.68 5.08 23.11
CA GLN A 582 24.74 5.21 24.24
C GLN A 582 23.42 5.85 23.81
N ASP A 583 23.46 6.85 22.93
CA ASP A 583 22.27 7.50 22.38
C ASP A 583 21.47 6.53 21.49
N ASP A 584 22.15 5.73 20.66
CA ASP A 584 21.55 4.68 19.84
C ASP A 584 20.95 3.55 20.70
N GLU A 585 21.63 3.13 21.76
CA GLU A 585 21.12 2.12 22.70
C GLU A 585 19.92 2.65 23.50
N ALA A 586 19.96 3.92 23.93
CA ALA A 586 18.84 4.58 24.59
C ALA A 586 17.65 4.75 23.65
N ALA A 587 17.88 5.06 22.36
CA ALA A 587 16.83 5.13 21.36
C ALA A 587 16.17 3.75 21.12
N ARG A 588 16.97 2.67 21.04
CA ARG A 588 16.45 1.30 20.93
C ARG A 588 15.63 0.89 22.15
N ARG A 589 16.06 1.24 23.37
CA ARG A 589 15.28 0.96 24.59
C ARG A 589 13.94 1.71 24.60
N ARG A 590 13.92 2.98 24.19
CA ARG A 590 12.66 3.75 24.06
C ARG A 590 11.72 3.13 23.02
N GLN A 591 12.25 2.68 21.88
CA GLN A 591 11.45 1.98 20.87
C GLN A 591 10.87 0.67 21.40
N GLN A 592 11.65 -0.11 22.15
CA GLN A 592 11.17 -1.35 22.78
C GLN A 592 10.11 -1.08 23.86
N GLU A 593 10.27 -0.02 24.66
CA GLU A 593 9.26 0.38 25.66
C GLU A 593 7.97 0.89 25.00
N GLU A 594 8.05 1.67 23.92
CA GLU A 594 6.87 2.08 23.14
C GLU A 594 6.16 0.89 22.50
N GLU A 595 6.91 -0.06 21.95
CA GLU A 595 6.35 -1.25 21.32
C GLU A 595 5.68 -2.15 22.37
N ALA A 596 6.30 -2.35 23.53
CA ALA A 596 5.71 -3.08 24.65
C ALA A 596 4.43 -2.40 25.16
N ALA A 597 4.43 -1.07 25.30
CA ALA A 597 3.24 -0.31 25.69
C ALA A 597 2.10 -0.44 24.65
N ARG A 598 2.42 -0.40 23.36
CA ARG A 598 1.44 -0.61 22.27
C ARG A 598 0.86 -2.03 22.31
N GLN A 599 1.68 -3.05 22.53
CA GLN A 599 1.22 -4.43 22.66
C GLN A 599 0.33 -4.64 23.90
N GLU A 600 0.65 -4.00 25.02
CA GLU A 600 -0.19 -4.05 26.22
C GLU A 600 -1.53 -3.35 25.99
N GLN A 601 -1.53 -2.17 25.36
CA GLN A 601 -2.74 -1.46 25.01
C GLN A 601 -3.62 -2.25 24.03
N GLN A 602 -3.01 -2.94 23.06
CA GLN A 602 -3.73 -3.80 22.13
C GLN A 602 -4.37 -5.00 22.85
N ARG A 603 -3.66 -5.65 23.77
CA ARG A 603 -4.22 -6.74 24.60
C ARG A 603 -5.41 -6.27 25.43
N GLN A 604 -5.32 -5.08 26.03
CA GLN A 604 -6.43 -4.49 26.79
C GLN A 604 -7.64 -4.19 25.89
N GLN A 605 -7.42 -3.71 24.67
CA GLN A 605 -8.50 -3.46 23.69
C GLN A 605 -9.15 -4.77 23.21
N GLU A 606 -8.36 -5.80 22.94
CA GLU A 606 -8.89 -7.12 22.56
C GLU A 606 -9.68 -7.77 23.70
N GLU A 607 -9.22 -7.65 24.94
CA GLU A 607 -9.96 -8.16 26.10
C GLU A 607 -11.27 -7.39 26.32
N ALA A 608 -11.26 -6.06 26.16
CA ALA A 608 -12.47 -5.23 26.22
C ALA A 608 -13.46 -5.59 25.09
N ALA A 609 -12.97 -5.83 23.87
CA ALA A 609 -13.80 -6.24 22.75
C ALA A 609 -14.41 -7.63 22.96
N ARG A 610 -13.66 -8.58 23.52
CA ARG A 610 -14.18 -9.91 23.90
C ARG A 610 -15.28 -9.81 24.96
N ARG A 611 -15.11 -8.97 25.98
CA ARG A 611 -16.15 -8.74 27.00
C ARG A 611 -17.42 -8.14 26.39
N GLN A 612 -17.28 -7.16 25.49
CA GLN A 612 -18.44 -6.58 24.79
C GLN A 612 -19.15 -7.61 23.91
N GLN A 613 -18.42 -8.47 23.19
CA GLN A 613 -19.03 -9.54 22.39
C GLN A 613 -19.80 -10.54 23.26
N GLN A 614 -19.24 -10.93 24.42
CA GLN A 614 -19.92 -11.81 25.37
C GLN A 614 -21.19 -11.18 25.95
N GLU A 615 -21.16 -9.88 26.26
CA GLU A 615 -22.36 -9.15 26.72
C GLU A 615 -23.42 -9.04 25.63
N GLU A 616 -23.03 -8.76 24.38
CA GLU A 616 -23.96 -8.69 23.25
C GLU A 616 -24.59 -10.06 22.93
N GLU A 617 -23.80 -11.13 22.99
CA GLU A 617 -24.29 -12.49 22.79
C GLU A 617 -25.26 -12.89 23.92
N ALA A 618 -24.94 -12.58 25.17
CA ALA A 618 -25.83 -12.81 26.31
C ALA A 618 -27.15 -12.04 26.16
N ALA A 619 -27.09 -10.77 25.70
CA ALA A 619 -28.28 -9.96 25.43
C ALA A 619 -29.15 -10.56 24.31
N ARG A 620 -28.53 -11.02 23.21
CA ARG A 620 -29.24 -11.69 22.10
C ARG A 620 -29.91 -12.99 22.55
N GLN A 621 -29.24 -13.79 23.37
CA GLN A 621 -29.83 -15.01 23.94
C GLN A 621 -31.01 -14.69 24.86
N GLN A 622 -30.92 -13.61 25.65
CA GLN A 622 -32.02 -13.18 26.51
C GLN A 622 -33.22 -12.68 25.70
N GLU A 623 -32.98 -11.94 24.61
CA GLU A 623 -34.05 -11.47 23.72
C GLU A 623 -34.71 -12.65 22.98
N ALA A 624 -33.93 -13.63 22.52
CA ALA A 624 -34.47 -14.84 21.91
C ALA A 624 -35.41 -15.60 22.85
N ARG A 625 -35.01 -15.78 24.12
CA ARG A 625 -35.87 -16.40 25.16
C ARG A 625 -37.16 -15.62 25.38
N ARG A 626 -37.11 -14.29 25.39
CA ARG A 626 -38.32 -13.45 25.52
C ARG A 626 -39.27 -13.63 24.33
N ARG A 627 -38.74 -13.66 23.10
CA ARG A 627 -39.54 -13.87 21.89
C ARG A 627 -40.19 -15.26 21.88
N GLU A 628 -39.48 -16.28 22.35
CA GLU A 628 -40.00 -17.64 22.47
C GLU A 628 -41.12 -17.74 23.52
N GLU A 629 -40.93 -17.11 24.70
CA GLU A 629 -42.00 -17.02 25.71
C GLU A 629 -43.23 -16.27 25.20
N GLU A 630 -43.04 -15.19 24.44
CA GLU A 630 -44.13 -14.41 23.87
C GLU A 630 -44.88 -15.20 22.79
N ALA A 631 -44.17 -15.89 21.89
CA ALA A 631 -44.77 -16.79 20.92
C ALA A 631 -45.59 -17.91 21.60
N ALA A 632 -45.05 -18.51 22.67
CA ALA A 632 -45.76 -19.52 23.46
C ALA A 632 -47.01 -18.95 24.14
N ARG A 633 -46.98 -17.70 24.62
CA ARG A 633 -48.17 -17.02 25.16
C ARG A 633 -49.22 -16.78 24.08
N GLN A 634 -48.83 -16.31 22.90
CA GLN A 634 -49.76 -16.08 21.78
C GLN A 634 -50.39 -17.39 21.30
N GLN A 635 -49.62 -18.48 21.26
CA GLN A 635 -50.14 -19.79 20.89
C GLN A 635 -51.19 -20.28 21.91
N ARG A 636 -50.91 -20.17 23.21
CA ARG A 636 -51.89 -20.50 24.26
C ARG A 636 -53.18 -19.67 24.13
N GLN A 637 -53.08 -18.39 23.80
CA GLN A 637 -54.25 -17.54 23.57
C GLN A 637 -55.08 -18.00 22.36
N ARG A 638 -54.42 -18.36 21.24
CA ARG A 638 -55.10 -18.88 20.06
C ARG A 638 -55.81 -20.21 20.34
N GLU A 639 -55.17 -21.10 21.09
CA GLU A 639 -55.77 -22.36 21.52
C GLU A 639 -56.98 -22.15 22.44
N GLU A 640 -56.90 -21.20 23.37
CA GLU A 640 -58.03 -20.85 24.24
C GLU A 640 -59.19 -20.23 23.44
N GLU A 641 -58.89 -19.36 22.48
CA GLU A 641 -59.89 -18.75 21.60
C GLU A 641 -60.57 -19.79 20.69
N ALA A 642 -59.79 -20.74 20.16
CA ALA A 642 -60.30 -21.87 19.38
C ALA A 642 -61.22 -22.76 20.23
N ARG A 643 -60.84 -23.06 21.48
CA ARG A 643 -61.71 -23.79 22.43
C ARG A 643 -63.02 -23.04 22.71
N ARG A 644 -62.96 -21.72 22.90
CA ARG A 644 -64.18 -20.90 23.08
C ARG A 644 -65.07 -20.89 21.83
N ARG A 645 -64.49 -20.89 20.63
CA ARG A 645 -65.25 -20.98 19.37
C ARG A 645 -65.93 -22.34 19.22
N GLN A 646 -65.22 -23.43 19.50
CA GLN A 646 -65.81 -24.78 19.53
C GLN A 646 -66.97 -24.89 20.53
N GLN A 647 -66.80 -24.38 21.75
CA GLN A 647 -67.88 -24.38 22.75
C GLN A 647 -69.11 -23.56 22.30
N LYS A 648 -68.90 -22.45 21.58
CA LYS A 648 -70.00 -21.66 21.00
C LYS A 648 -70.71 -22.39 19.85
N GLU A 649 -69.97 -23.10 19.00
CA GLU A 649 -70.54 -23.92 17.92
C GLU A 649 -71.32 -25.13 18.47
N GLU A 650 -70.84 -25.78 19.53
CA GLU A 650 -71.57 -26.85 20.20
C GLU A 650 -72.85 -26.34 20.88
N ALA A 651 -72.80 -25.17 21.52
CA ALA A 651 -73.99 -24.53 22.09
C ALA A 651 -75.01 -24.12 21.01
N ALA A 652 -74.56 -23.71 19.81
CA ALA A 652 -75.41 -23.39 18.68
C ALA A 652 -76.06 -24.65 18.04
N ARG A 653 -75.39 -25.80 18.09
CA ARG A 653 -75.94 -27.10 17.64
C ARG A 653 -76.94 -27.72 18.62
N GLY A 654 -76.98 -27.26 19.87
CA GLY A 654 -77.91 -27.74 20.91
C GLY A 654 -79.32 -27.15 20.87
N GLY A 655 -79.59 -26.16 20.00
CA GLY A 655 -80.88 -25.45 19.93
C GLY A 655 -81.68 -25.76 18.68
N GLY A 656 -82.36 -26.92 18.63
CA GLY A 656 -83.28 -27.24 17.53
C GLY A 656 -83.81 -28.67 17.59
N SER A 657 -84.90 -28.86 18.33
CA SER A 657 -85.65 -30.12 18.36
C SER A 657 -86.69 -30.18 17.23
N GLY A 658 -86.85 -31.37 16.63
CA GLY A 658 -88.11 -31.79 16.01
C GLY A 658 -88.01 -32.48 14.65
N GLY A 659 -88.38 -33.76 14.58
CA GLY A 659 -88.95 -34.35 13.34
C GLY A 659 -88.35 -35.68 12.88
N ARG A 660 -89.01 -36.78 13.25
CA ARG A 660 -88.72 -38.21 12.98
C ARG A 660 -88.71 -38.66 11.51
N GLY A 661 -87.93 -39.73 11.29
CA GLY A 661 -88.21 -40.87 10.37
C GLY A 661 -87.13 -41.06 9.31
N GLY A 662 -86.47 -42.21 9.09
CA GLY A 662 -86.48 -43.55 9.66
C GLY A 662 -85.65 -44.46 8.74
N GLY A 663 -84.73 -45.25 9.31
CA GLY A 663 -84.22 -46.52 8.75
C GLY A 663 -83.10 -46.50 7.69
N GLY A 664 -82.02 -47.27 7.94
CA GLY A 664 -81.33 -48.04 6.88
C GLY A 664 -79.83 -47.84 6.60
N ARG A 665 -78.97 -48.26 7.54
CA ARG A 665 -77.61 -48.87 7.43
C ARG A 665 -76.71 -48.80 6.14
N ARG A 666 -75.40 -48.61 6.46
CA ARG A 666 -74.10 -48.92 5.77
C ARG A 666 -73.59 -47.86 4.78
N GLY A 667 -72.42 -47.23 4.90
CA GLY A 667 -71.25 -47.42 5.78
C GLY A 667 -70.00 -47.73 4.93
N GLY A 668 -69.20 -46.71 4.62
CA GLY A 668 -67.88 -46.87 4.00
C GLY A 668 -67.29 -45.57 3.44
N GLY A 669 -66.10 -45.19 3.94
CA GLY A 669 -65.18 -44.27 3.29
C GLY A 669 -65.15 -42.86 3.88
N GLU A 670 -64.43 -42.67 4.99
CA GLU A 670 -63.77 -41.42 5.41
C GLU A 670 -63.13 -41.66 6.79
N GLY A 671 -62.04 -42.43 6.81
CA GLY A 671 -61.33 -42.79 8.05
C GLY A 671 -59.84 -43.12 7.89
N GLU A 672 -59.31 -43.18 6.66
CA GLU A 672 -57.90 -43.55 6.42
C GLU A 672 -56.96 -42.36 6.19
N ALA A 673 -57.47 -41.11 6.10
CA ALA A 673 -56.63 -39.93 5.92
C ALA A 673 -56.10 -39.37 7.26
N ALA A 674 -56.93 -39.38 8.30
CA ALA A 674 -56.56 -38.82 9.61
C ALA A 674 -55.53 -39.67 10.37
N SER A 675 -55.56 -41.01 10.20
CA SER A 675 -54.61 -41.90 10.87
C SER A 675 -53.20 -41.86 10.24
N ARG A 676 -53.09 -41.51 8.95
CA ARG A 676 -51.79 -41.38 8.27
C ARG A 676 -51.05 -40.09 8.65
N GLU A 677 -51.77 -38.97 8.80
CA GLU A 677 -51.15 -37.71 9.22
C GLU A 677 -50.67 -37.75 10.68
N GLU A 678 -51.40 -38.46 11.55
CA GLU A 678 -51.02 -38.62 12.95
C GLU A 678 -49.79 -39.54 13.11
N GLU A 679 -49.68 -40.57 12.27
CA GLU A 679 -48.53 -41.48 12.24
C GLU A 679 -47.28 -40.82 11.63
N GLU A 680 -47.45 -39.95 10.62
CA GLU A 680 -46.36 -39.18 10.00
C GLU A 680 -45.80 -38.09 10.93
N MET A 681 -46.65 -37.43 11.73
CA MET A 681 -46.19 -36.50 12.76
C MET A 681 -45.42 -37.21 13.89
N ALA A 682 -45.88 -38.39 14.31
CA ALA A 682 -45.21 -39.18 15.34
C ALA A 682 -43.85 -39.75 14.86
N GLN A 683 -43.65 -39.91 13.55
CA GLN A 683 -42.38 -40.31 12.96
C GLN A 683 -41.39 -39.13 12.89
N ARG A 684 -41.86 -37.93 12.49
CA ARG A 684 -41.04 -36.71 12.45
C ARG A 684 -40.55 -36.27 13.84
N GLN A 685 -41.35 -36.48 14.89
CA GLN A 685 -40.92 -36.22 16.27
C GLN A 685 -39.81 -37.17 16.74
N ARG A 686 -39.86 -38.45 16.34
CA ARG A 686 -38.81 -39.43 16.69
C ARG A 686 -37.49 -39.15 15.97
N GLU A 687 -37.54 -38.76 14.70
CA GLU A 687 -36.36 -38.36 13.92
C GLU A 687 -35.70 -37.09 14.47
N ALA A 688 -36.51 -36.14 14.97
CA ALA A 688 -36.00 -34.92 15.62
C ALA A 688 -35.32 -35.20 16.98
N GLU A 689 -35.84 -36.14 17.78
CA GLU A 689 -35.22 -36.55 19.04
C GLU A 689 -33.92 -37.36 18.83
N GLU A 690 -33.82 -38.18 17.78
CA GLU A 690 -32.57 -38.86 17.40
C GLU A 690 -31.52 -37.88 16.89
N ALA A 691 -31.90 -36.88 16.09
CA ALA A 691 -31.00 -35.84 15.62
C ALA A 691 -30.44 -34.96 16.77
N ALA A 692 -31.22 -34.77 17.84
CA ALA A 692 -30.78 -34.07 19.05
C ALA A 692 -29.81 -34.91 19.89
N ARG A 693 -29.97 -36.24 19.94
CA ARG A 693 -29.05 -37.15 20.65
C ARG A 693 -27.73 -37.39 19.90
N GLY A 694 -27.72 -37.26 18.57
CA GLY A 694 -26.52 -37.44 17.74
C GLY A 694 -25.47 -36.31 17.81
N ARG A 695 -25.82 -35.13 18.35
CA ARG A 695 -24.89 -33.98 18.44
C ARG A 695 -24.05 -33.91 19.73
N GLY A 696 -24.10 -34.94 20.58
CA GLY A 696 -23.43 -34.97 21.88
C GLY A 696 -22.17 -35.84 21.99
N ARG A 697 -21.62 -36.40 20.89
CA ARG A 697 -20.37 -37.19 20.92
C ARG A 697 -19.46 -36.81 19.76
N GLY A 698 -18.50 -35.95 20.03
CA GLY A 698 -17.47 -35.55 19.07
C GLY A 698 -16.55 -34.47 19.62
N GLY A 699 -15.94 -34.72 20.78
CA GLY A 699 -15.00 -33.79 21.39
C GLY A 699 -14.40 -34.40 22.63
N GLU A 700 -13.37 -35.23 22.45
CA GLU A 700 -12.34 -35.56 23.45
C GLU A 700 -11.33 -36.53 22.83
N SER A 701 -10.18 -36.03 22.39
CA SER A 701 -8.86 -36.68 22.52
C SER A 701 -7.79 -35.82 21.84
N TYR A 702 -6.81 -35.37 22.62
CA TYR A 702 -5.36 -35.29 22.35
C TYR A 702 -4.73 -34.09 23.07
N GLU A 703 -4.45 -34.29 24.36
CA GLU A 703 -3.24 -33.78 25.02
C GLU A 703 -2.23 -34.93 25.03
N GLU A 704 -1.12 -34.78 24.30
CA GLU A 704 0.27 -34.98 24.76
C GLU A 704 1.25 -34.46 23.69
#